data_AF-A0A4Y6I5F8-F1
#
_entry.id   AF-A0A4Y6I5F8-F1
#
_cell.length_a   1.000
_cell.length_b   1.000
_cell.length_c   1.000
_cell.angle_alpha   90.00
_cell.angle_beta   90.00
_cell.angle_gamma   90.00
#
_symmetry.space_group_name_H-M   'P 1'
#
loop_
_entity.id
_entity.type
_entity.pdbx_description
1 polymer ?
#
loop_
_entity_poly.entity_id
_entity_poly.type
_entity_poly.pdbx_seq_one_letter_code
_entity_poly.pdbx_strand_id
1 'polypeptide(L)'
;MMSKTILEVINLKKYFVNKGSVNKAVDDVSFDVKEGEIVGLIGESGSGKTTIGRSLLRLYDDYNGFVRLDGQIISGKKISRKRRKFMRKNIQMIFQDPMASLNGQNTIYSILKEPLIVNRIIKNKRKDIASDWYKVKQNFRYTFLEQALKFQLQNLEISIDLHTPFIKKWQKQAYQVSFDLENNLDDQFNSYFGYLEDRTKINSVVINGLYTNTEKLIALYEQKQQDFRNQRIDFDEVELENARNNYNHQFNLLFLNQNFLDLKATYTASNNKYLEIKNNYNDVANISKNSVRNFQAEIKNEYKMHRNDAYSSYSLDFFFHKYKLYLINKQLYKELSANLNKLLFLDFEDLKQLATEFKQYSQDFYANNLIVDTTKKASIKQIKQIIKEQYNFDLTKYIEKSANLKQQLLQEKRQASKTKFADLLQVVKAFFKGPKVNLDNFKNAKNQLKQAQATFDAEAEKYVLEYNKRIEVIKQQIEQKQVILADLKAQDDAIFAQFKLNHKNFTEFYTNQIIKPLEKAKKDTKEYAEYKQHIIDLKVYQTNVADRLNGIKSFVIESKYLNKNLHNIYSLLGITKLDLKTTNSWLDKPLNFVMKPIRMAKIGELYAQNIIYKALEDVGLLKQFAYRYPHEFSGGQRQRIVIARALITEPKVIVADEPIASLDISIQAQVVNLLKDLCKQKNIGMVFIAHDLSMIEYVADRVQIMHLGKIVESGKTENIYQNAVHPYTLNLFKAIPKISNANEKFQDVKFELSYLEEQTFPNVASQFVISEGMHYVYGTQSQFENWASGKIDKDE
;
A
#
# COMPACT_ATOMS: atom_id res chain seq x y z
N MET A 1 23.21 -2.16 -8.24
CA MET A 1 22.62 -0.81 -8.26
C MET A 1 22.34 -0.40 -6.82
N MET A 2 22.80 0.76 -6.35
CA MET A 2 22.45 1.24 -5.00
C MET A 2 20.94 1.43 -4.91
N SER A 3 20.28 0.76 -3.96
CA SER A 3 18.83 0.89 -3.75
C SER A 3 18.49 2.31 -3.28
N LYS A 4 17.47 2.90 -3.88
CA LYS A 4 17.05 4.29 -3.64
C LYS A 4 16.46 4.42 -2.22
N THR A 5 16.92 5.40 -1.45
CA THR A 5 16.32 5.77 -0.16
C THR A 5 14.93 6.38 -0.37
N ILE A 6 13.91 5.78 0.25
CA ILE A 6 12.52 6.22 0.14
C ILE A 6 12.00 6.90 1.40
N LEU A 7 12.53 6.55 2.57
CA LEU A 7 12.24 7.23 3.83
C LEU A 7 13.57 7.65 4.44
N GLU A 8 13.69 8.90 4.83
CA GLU A 8 14.82 9.40 5.60
C GLU A 8 14.28 10.14 6.82
N VAL A 9 14.74 9.71 7.99
CA VAL A 9 14.39 10.25 9.29
C VAL A 9 15.66 10.81 9.91
N ILE A 10 15.66 12.09 10.27
CA ILE A 10 16.83 12.78 10.82
C ILE A 10 16.40 13.54 12.07
N ASN A 11 17.08 13.28 13.19
CA ASN A 11 16.91 13.94 14.47
C ASN A 11 15.43 14.01 14.89
N LEU A 12 14.70 12.90 14.72
CA LEU A 12 13.30 12.82 15.10
C LEU A 12 13.20 12.91 16.63
N LYS A 13 12.45 13.92 17.10
CA LYS A 13 12.21 14.15 18.52
C LYS A 13 10.72 14.27 18.78
N LYS A 14 10.21 13.44 19.69
CA LYS A 14 8.83 13.49 20.14
C LYS A 14 8.77 13.38 21.66
N TYR A 15 8.35 14.48 22.28
CA TYR A 15 8.20 14.59 23.71
C TYR A 15 6.72 14.74 24.10
N PHE A 16 6.33 14.15 25.23
CA PHE A 16 5.00 14.26 25.81
C PHE A 16 5.08 14.99 27.15
N VAL A 17 4.09 15.84 27.45
CA VAL A 17 4.02 16.57 28.71
C VAL A 17 2.92 15.95 29.56
N ASN A 18 3.29 15.36 30.70
CA ASN A 18 2.37 14.71 31.63
C ASN A 18 2.50 15.36 33.01
N LYS A 19 1.43 15.98 33.52
CA LYS A 19 1.37 16.53 34.91
C LYS A 19 2.61 17.37 35.31
N GLY A 20 3.18 18.12 34.36
CA GLY A 20 4.36 18.96 34.58
C GLY A 20 5.72 18.31 34.32
N SER A 21 5.80 16.98 34.17
CA SER A 21 7.01 16.28 33.72
C SER A 21 7.02 16.10 32.20
N VAL A 22 8.21 16.16 31.60
CA VAL A 22 8.38 15.92 30.17
C VAL A 22 8.96 14.52 29.95
N ASN A 23 8.18 13.66 29.31
CA ASN A 23 8.63 12.34 28.88
C ASN A 23 9.20 12.45 27.46
N LYS A 24 10.49 12.12 27.31
CA LYS A 24 11.19 12.07 26.03
C LYS A 24 10.99 10.70 25.35
N ALA A 25 9.81 10.49 24.78
CA ALA A 25 9.49 9.20 24.15
C ALA A 25 10.38 8.88 22.93
N VAL A 26 10.82 9.90 22.18
CA VAL A 26 11.79 9.78 21.08
C VAL A 26 12.74 10.97 21.18
N ASP A 27 14.05 10.72 21.23
CA ASP A 27 15.09 11.75 21.38
C ASP A 27 16.24 11.49 20.39
N ASP A 28 16.40 12.36 19.39
CA ASP A 28 17.50 12.34 18.41
C ASP A 28 17.61 11.03 17.61
N VAL A 29 16.48 10.52 17.11
CA VAL A 29 16.44 9.29 16.31
C VAL A 29 16.64 9.59 14.83
N SER A 30 17.64 8.96 14.22
CA SER A 30 17.97 9.11 12.80
C SER A 30 18.18 7.75 12.14
N PHE A 31 17.50 7.48 11.02
CA PHE A 31 17.68 6.29 10.20
C PHE A 31 17.02 6.47 8.82
N ASP A 32 17.35 5.60 7.87
CA ASP A 32 16.81 5.60 6.52
C ASP A 32 16.22 4.23 6.15
N VAL A 33 15.34 4.20 5.15
CA VAL A 33 14.76 2.99 4.57
C VAL A 33 14.82 3.08 3.04
N LYS A 34 15.30 2.03 2.40
CA LYS A 34 15.44 1.89 0.94
C LYS A 34 14.29 1.09 0.32
N GLU A 35 14.16 1.16 -1.00
CA GLU A 35 13.16 0.34 -1.73
C GLU A 35 13.41 -1.15 -1.52
N GLY A 36 12.37 -1.87 -1.09
CA GLY A 36 12.42 -3.32 -0.82
C GLY A 36 13.18 -3.71 0.45
N GLU A 37 13.68 -2.76 1.23
CA GLU A 37 14.43 -2.99 2.48
C GLU A 37 13.49 -3.03 3.69
N ILE A 38 13.76 -3.97 4.60
CA ILE A 38 13.06 -4.10 5.88
C ILE A 38 14.00 -3.66 6.99
N VAL A 39 13.65 -2.56 7.66
CA VAL A 39 14.35 -2.04 8.84
C VAL A 39 13.59 -2.44 10.10
N GLY A 40 14.20 -3.31 10.90
CA GLY A 40 13.69 -3.75 12.19
C GLY A 40 13.95 -2.70 13.27
N LEU A 41 12.91 -2.30 14.00
CA LEU A 41 13.00 -1.41 15.16
C LEU A 41 12.71 -2.23 16.42
N ILE A 42 13.72 -2.43 17.26
CA ILE A 42 13.70 -3.37 18.38
C ILE A 42 13.89 -2.63 19.71
N GLY A 43 13.33 -3.16 20.79
CA GLY A 43 13.59 -2.70 22.16
C GLY A 43 12.46 -3.11 23.09
N GLU A 44 12.60 -2.85 24.38
CA GLU A 44 11.55 -3.13 25.36
C GLU A 44 10.26 -2.34 25.14
N SER A 45 9.18 -2.79 25.79
CA SER A 45 7.95 -2.02 25.89
C SER A 45 8.24 -0.63 26.48
N GLY A 46 7.74 0.43 25.84
CA GLY A 46 8.00 1.80 26.25
C GLY A 46 9.28 2.44 25.72
N SER A 47 10.10 1.75 24.91
CA SER A 47 11.34 2.32 24.34
C SER A 47 11.15 3.41 23.27
N GLY A 48 9.92 3.66 22.81
CA GLY A 48 9.59 4.72 21.84
C GLY A 48 9.22 4.26 20.42
N LYS A 49 9.26 2.95 20.14
CA LYS A 49 9.06 2.37 18.80
C LYS A 49 7.74 2.76 18.14
N THR A 50 6.61 2.50 18.81
CA THR A 50 5.27 2.87 18.34
C THR A 50 5.13 4.39 18.18
N THR A 51 5.81 5.19 19.01
CA THR A 51 5.82 6.65 18.90
C THR A 51 6.48 7.12 17.61
N ILE A 52 7.58 6.48 17.18
CA ILE A 52 8.21 6.74 15.87
C ILE A 52 7.23 6.43 14.76
N GLY A 53 6.67 5.21 14.75
CA GLY A 53 5.73 4.79 13.71
C GLY A 53 4.54 5.75 13.54
N ARG A 54 3.90 6.11 14.66
CA ARG A 54 2.79 7.07 14.68
C ARG A 54 3.20 8.49 14.25
N SER A 55 4.43 8.91 14.54
CA SER A 55 4.95 10.22 14.12
C SER A 55 5.21 10.28 12.61
N LEU A 56 5.72 9.20 12.00
CA LEU A 56 5.93 9.11 10.55
C LEU A 56 4.63 9.27 9.75
N LEU A 57 3.53 8.71 10.26
CA LEU A 57 2.19 8.86 9.68
C LEU A 57 1.48 10.16 10.06
N ARG A 58 2.11 10.99 10.90
CA ARG A 58 1.56 12.21 11.47
C ARG A 58 0.24 11.98 12.23
N LEU A 59 0.15 10.87 12.95
CA LEU A 59 -0.89 10.68 13.98
C LEU A 59 -0.59 11.55 15.20
N TYR A 60 0.69 11.82 15.45
CA TYR A 60 1.16 12.96 16.23
C TYR A 60 1.66 14.05 15.26
N ASP A 61 0.99 15.20 15.25
CA ASP A 61 1.33 16.31 14.34
C ASP A 61 2.47 17.20 14.87
N ASP A 62 2.83 17.04 16.14
CA ASP A 62 3.81 17.82 16.88
C ASP A 62 5.07 16.99 17.19
N TYR A 63 5.98 16.93 16.23
CA TYR A 63 7.34 16.38 16.39
C TYR A 63 8.37 17.30 15.74
N ASN A 64 9.60 17.24 16.26
CA ASN A 64 10.76 17.95 15.73
C ASN A 64 11.65 17.01 14.91
N GLY A 65 12.61 17.58 14.18
CA GLY A 65 13.41 16.84 13.19
C GLY A 65 12.88 16.90 11.76
N PHE A 66 13.56 16.18 10.88
CA PHE A 66 13.29 16.13 9.46
C PHE A 66 12.89 14.73 9.01
N VAL A 67 11.81 14.66 8.22
CA VAL A 67 11.33 13.41 7.63
C VAL A 67 11.07 13.65 6.15
N ARG A 68 11.73 12.85 5.30
CA ARG A 68 11.62 12.89 3.85
C ARG A 68 11.02 11.58 3.34
N LEU A 69 10.01 11.68 2.49
CA LEU A 69 9.36 10.56 1.82
C LEU A 69 9.48 10.73 0.31
N ASP A 70 10.21 9.84 -0.35
CA ASP A 70 10.45 9.82 -1.80
C ASP A 70 10.86 11.21 -2.33
N GLY A 71 11.91 11.76 -1.72
CA GLY A 71 12.46 13.09 -2.03
C GLY A 71 11.66 14.28 -1.49
N GLN A 72 10.50 14.07 -0.84
CA GLN A 72 9.62 15.15 -0.39
C GLN A 72 9.59 15.26 1.13
N ILE A 73 9.85 16.46 1.66
CA ILE A 73 9.75 16.73 3.11
C ILE A 73 8.29 16.63 3.56
N ILE A 74 8.06 15.82 4.60
CA ILE A 74 6.76 15.60 5.25
C ILE A 74 6.74 16.03 6.73
N SER A 75 7.86 16.55 7.25
CA SER A 75 7.97 17.11 8.60
C SER A 75 7.43 18.54 8.73
N GLY A 76 7.35 19.03 9.97
CA GLY A 76 6.89 20.37 10.32
C GLY A 76 5.43 20.43 10.77
N LYS A 77 5.07 21.50 11.48
CA LYS A 77 3.75 21.66 12.13
C LYS A 77 2.55 21.61 11.17
N LYS A 78 2.73 22.03 9.91
CA LYS A 78 1.68 22.02 8.89
C LYS A 78 2.26 21.59 7.54
N ILE A 79 1.51 20.79 6.79
CA ILE A 79 1.81 20.43 5.38
C ILE A 79 0.62 20.74 4.47
N SER A 80 0.89 20.98 3.19
CA SER A 80 -0.15 21.30 2.20
C SER A 80 -1.12 20.13 1.99
N ARG A 81 -2.35 20.41 1.51
CA ARG A 81 -3.33 19.36 1.19
C ARG A 81 -2.80 18.36 0.16
N LYS A 82 -2.03 18.84 -0.83
CA LYS A 82 -1.36 18.00 -1.85
C LYS A 82 -0.35 17.05 -1.20
N ARG A 83 0.53 17.57 -0.33
CA ARG A 83 1.55 16.77 0.37
C ARG A 83 0.93 15.78 1.35
N ARG A 84 -0.09 16.18 2.10
CA ARG A 84 -0.84 15.28 2.99
C ARG A 84 -1.46 14.12 2.22
N LYS A 85 -2.05 14.39 1.05
CA LYS A 85 -2.62 13.35 0.18
C LYS A 85 -1.52 12.43 -0.38
N PHE A 86 -0.39 12.99 -0.81
CA PHE A 86 0.78 12.21 -1.25
C PHE A 86 1.27 11.28 -0.14
N MET A 87 1.50 11.81 1.05
CA MET A 87 1.92 11.05 2.22
C MET A 87 0.92 9.95 2.56
N ARG A 88 -0.37 10.26 2.74
CA ARG A 88 -1.41 9.25 3.06
C ARG A 88 -1.65 8.19 1.99
N LYS A 89 -1.14 8.38 0.77
CA LYS A 89 -1.12 7.32 -0.25
C LYS A 89 0.14 6.46 -0.14
N ASN A 90 1.28 7.08 0.16
CA ASN A 90 2.60 6.46 0.03
C ASN A 90 3.19 5.91 1.33
N ILE A 91 2.67 6.29 2.51
CA ILE A 91 3.00 5.66 3.79
C ILE A 91 1.73 5.12 4.45
N GLN A 92 1.72 3.83 4.82
CA GLN A 92 0.61 3.15 5.47
C GLN A 92 1.06 2.45 6.75
N MET A 93 0.12 2.19 7.67
CA MET A 93 0.40 1.50 8.93
C MET A 93 -0.32 0.16 9.00
N ILE A 94 0.35 -0.84 9.54
CA ILE A 94 -0.26 -2.05 10.08
C ILE A 94 -0.20 -1.90 11.60
N PHE A 95 -1.35 -1.83 12.26
CA PHE A 95 -1.43 -1.66 13.71
C PHE A 95 -1.35 -3.01 14.44
N GLN A 96 -0.98 -2.95 15.72
CA GLN A 96 -0.82 -4.09 16.61
C GLN A 96 -2.10 -4.91 16.82
N ASP A 97 -3.26 -4.25 16.94
CA ASP A 97 -4.55 -4.92 17.14
C ASP A 97 -5.43 -4.88 15.88
N PRO A 98 -5.71 -6.04 15.25
CA PRO A 98 -6.59 -6.14 14.10
C PRO A 98 -8.04 -5.76 14.39
N MET A 99 -8.54 -6.07 15.59
CA MET A 99 -9.93 -5.79 15.95
C MET A 99 -10.17 -4.29 16.06
N ALA A 100 -9.29 -3.57 16.76
CA ALA A 100 -9.37 -2.11 16.84
C ALA A 100 -9.21 -1.44 15.47
N SER A 101 -8.53 -2.10 14.53
CA SER A 101 -8.25 -1.56 13.20
C SER A 101 -9.41 -1.70 12.20
N LEU A 102 -10.27 -2.69 12.38
CA LEU A 102 -11.37 -3.02 11.46
C LEU A 102 -12.72 -2.62 12.05
N ASN A 103 -13.55 -1.92 11.27
CA ASN A 103 -14.91 -1.62 11.72
C ASN A 103 -15.79 -2.87 11.58
N GLY A 104 -16.15 -3.50 12.71
CA GLY A 104 -16.95 -4.72 12.76
C GLY A 104 -18.37 -4.64 12.17
N GLN A 105 -18.90 -3.43 11.94
CA GLN A 105 -20.21 -3.20 11.32
C GLN A 105 -20.16 -3.18 9.79
N ASN A 106 -18.96 -3.14 9.19
CA ASN A 106 -18.76 -3.08 7.76
C ASN A 106 -18.22 -4.41 7.23
N THR A 107 -18.60 -4.76 6.00
CA THR A 107 -17.99 -5.90 5.29
C THR A 107 -16.55 -5.61 4.91
N ILE A 108 -15.76 -6.66 4.70
CA ILE A 108 -14.36 -6.53 4.27
C ILE A 108 -14.25 -5.73 2.97
N TYR A 109 -15.18 -5.90 2.04
CA TYR A 109 -15.28 -5.14 0.80
C TYR A 109 -15.39 -3.64 1.06
N SER A 110 -16.27 -3.23 1.98
CA SER A 110 -16.43 -1.82 2.35
C SER A 110 -15.17 -1.24 2.98
N ILE A 111 -14.55 -1.99 3.89
CA ILE A 111 -13.31 -1.61 4.59
C ILE A 111 -12.15 -1.42 3.60
N LEU A 112 -11.99 -2.35 2.65
CA LEU A 112 -10.94 -2.28 1.63
C LEU A 112 -11.25 -1.23 0.55
N LYS A 113 -12.53 -0.95 0.28
CA LYS A 113 -12.94 0.11 -0.66
C LYS A 113 -12.65 1.51 -0.15
N GLU A 114 -12.69 1.74 1.16
CA GLU A 114 -12.50 3.07 1.76
C GLU A 114 -11.16 3.74 1.37
N PRO A 115 -9.98 3.10 1.55
CA PRO A 115 -8.69 3.67 1.12
C PRO A 115 -8.67 4.05 -0.37
N LEU A 116 -9.32 3.26 -1.23
CA LEU A 116 -9.39 3.52 -2.67
C LEU A 116 -10.20 4.78 -3.01
N ILE A 117 -11.29 5.02 -2.26
CA ILE A 117 -12.13 6.21 -2.41
C ILE A 117 -11.42 7.45 -1.86
N VAL A 118 -10.90 7.37 -0.63
CA VAL A 118 -10.25 8.49 0.09
C VAL A 118 -9.05 9.01 -0.71
N ASN A 119 -8.24 8.10 -1.25
CA ASN A 119 -7.08 8.45 -2.07
C ASN A 119 -7.43 8.82 -3.52
N ARG A 120 -8.71 8.75 -3.90
CA ARG A 120 -9.25 9.03 -5.25
C ARG A 120 -8.66 8.11 -6.34
N ILE A 121 -8.26 6.89 -5.99
CA ILE A 121 -7.67 5.92 -6.93
C ILE A 121 -8.71 5.55 -8.00
N ILE A 122 -9.90 5.13 -7.58
CA ILE A 122 -11.01 4.77 -8.48
C ILE A 122 -11.45 5.98 -9.32
N LYS A 123 -11.53 7.17 -8.73
CA LYS A 123 -11.91 8.40 -9.46
C LYS A 123 -10.90 8.74 -10.55
N ASN A 124 -9.61 8.54 -10.30
CA ASN A 124 -8.56 8.79 -11.28
C ASN A 124 -8.60 7.74 -12.40
N LYS A 125 -8.69 6.45 -12.07
CA LYS A 125 -8.82 5.37 -13.07
C LYS A 125 -10.06 5.56 -13.96
N ARG A 126 -11.19 5.96 -13.38
CA ARG A 126 -12.41 6.28 -14.14
C ARG A 126 -12.22 7.45 -15.11
N LYS A 127 -11.49 8.50 -14.70
CA LYS A 127 -11.20 9.65 -15.57
C LYS A 127 -10.26 9.26 -16.71
N ASP A 128 -9.26 8.44 -16.41
CA ASP A 128 -8.31 7.90 -17.39
C ASP A 128 -9.04 7.07 -18.47
N ILE A 129 -9.87 6.11 -18.07
CA ILE A 129 -10.70 5.33 -18.99
C ILE A 129 -11.67 6.22 -19.78
N ALA A 130 -12.35 7.17 -19.12
CA ALA A 130 -13.34 8.02 -19.79
C ALA A 130 -12.76 8.92 -20.90
N SER A 131 -11.44 9.09 -20.95
CA SER A 131 -10.76 9.95 -21.94
C SER A 131 -10.76 9.35 -23.34
N ASP A 132 -10.59 8.03 -23.46
CA ASP A 132 -10.38 7.31 -24.71
C ASP A 132 -11.32 6.12 -24.92
N TRP A 133 -12.12 5.75 -23.91
CA TRP A 133 -13.00 4.56 -23.92
C TRP A 133 -13.84 4.38 -25.20
N TYR A 134 -14.44 5.46 -25.71
CA TYR A 134 -15.29 5.35 -26.91
C TYR A 134 -14.48 4.97 -28.16
N LYS A 135 -13.26 5.51 -28.29
CA LYS A 135 -12.39 5.23 -29.42
C LYS A 135 -11.85 3.79 -29.36
N VAL A 136 -11.34 3.39 -28.19
CA VAL A 136 -10.86 2.01 -27.96
C VAL A 136 -11.96 0.98 -28.24
N LYS A 137 -13.19 1.26 -27.78
CA LYS A 137 -14.34 0.40 -28.06
C LYS A 137 -14.61 0.24 -29.56
N GLN A 138 -14.53 1.33 -30.33
CA GLN A 138 -14.86 1.29 -31.75
C GLN A 138 -13.83 0.50 -32.55
N ASN A 139 -12.55 0.77 -32.33
CA ASN A 139 -11.47 0.15 -33.08
C ASN A 139 -11.32 -1.36 -32.79
N PHE A 140 -11.48 -1.77 -31.53
CA PHE A 140 -11.25 -3.18 -31.14
C PHE A 140 -12.52 -3.99 -30.89
N ARG A 141 -13.68 -3.54 -31.40
CA ARG A 141 -14.99 -4.16 -31.14
C ARG A 141 -15.01 -5.65 -31.46
N TYR A 142 -14.54 -6.04 -32.65
CA TYR A 142 -14.59 -7.43 -33.12
C TYR A 142 -13.57 -8.30 -32.38
N THR A 143 -12.38 -7.78 -32.10
CA THR A 143 -11.37 -8.44 -31.27
C THR A 143 -11.92 -8.74 -29.87
N PHE A 144 -12.59 -7.75 -29.24
CA PHE A 144 -13.21 -7.95 -27.93
C PHE A 144 -14.35 -8.98 -27.97
N LEU A 145 -15.19 -8.93 -29.00
CA LEU A 145 -16.29 -9.88 -29.17
C LEU A 145 -15.78 -11.31 -29.40
N GLU A 146 -14.81 -11.49 -30.29
CA GLU A 146 -14.20 -12.79 -30.58
C GLU A 146 -13.59 -13.39 -29.30
N GLN A 147 -12.79 -12.62 -28.55
CA GLN A 147 -12.15 -13.10 -27.33
C GLN A 147 -13.18 -13.39 -26.22
N ALA A 148 -14.21 -12.57 -26.08
CA ALA A 148 -15.30 -12.85 -25.13
C ALA A 148 -16.01 -14.17 -25.45
N LEU A 149 -16.29 -14.44 -26.73
CA LEU A 149 -16.90 -15.70 -27.17
C LEU A 149 -15.95 -16.89 -26.98
N LYS A 150 -14.66 -16.75 -27.30
CA LYS A 150 -13.66 -17.81 -27.05
C LYS A 150 -13.57 -18.18 -25.57
N PHE A 151 -13.54 -17.19 -24.67
CA PHE A 151 -13.54 -17.48 -23.24
C PHE A 151 -14.86 -18.05 -22.75
N GLN A 152 -16.00 -17.64 -23.33
CA GLN A 152 -17.28 -18.28 -23.05
C GLN A 152 -17.27 -19.76 -23.47
N LEU A 153 -16.74 -20.08 -24.65
CA LEU A 153 -16.59 -21.45 -25.12
C LEU A 153 -15.66 -22.25 -24.20
N GLN A 154 -14.50 -21.69 -23.84
CA GLN A 154 -13.55 -22.32 -22.93
C GLN A 154 -14.17 -22.64 -21.57
N ASN A 155 -14.99 -21.73 -21.02
CA ASN A 155 -15.70 -21.97 -19.76
C ASN A 155 -16.71 -23.13 -19.88
N LEU A 156 -17.39 -23.27 -21.02
CA LEU A 156 -18.30 -24.37 -21.28
C LEU A 156 -17.55 -25.70 -21.41
N GLU A 157 -16.42 -25.71 -22.12
CA GLU A 157 -15.57 -26.89 -22.30
C GLU A 157 -15.05 -27.40 -20.95
N ILE A 158 -14.44 -26.53 -20.14
CA ILE A 158 -13.97 -26.88 -18.78
C ILE A 158 -15.12 -27.47 -17.96
N SER A 159 -16.32 -26.87 -18.04
CA SER A 159 -17.48 -27.37 -17.31
C SER A 159 -17.90 -28.76 -17.78
N ILE A 160 -17.95 -29.01 -19.09
CA ILE A 160 -18.32 -30.31 -19.67
C ILE A 160 -17.29 -31.36 -19.30
N ASP A 161 -16.00 -31.08 -19.50
CA ASP A 161 -14.89 -32.00 -19.24
C ASP A 161 -14.85 -32.47 -17.78
N LEU A 162 -15.26 -31.61 -16.85
CA LEU A 162 -15.37 -31.95 -15.42
C LEU A 162 -16.67 -32.72 -15.10
N HIS A 163 -17.81 -32.34 -15.69
CA HIS A 163 -19.10 -32.97 -15.40
C HIS A 163 -19.27 -34.36 -16.04
N THR A 164 -18.73 -34.60 -17.23
CA THR A 164 -18.86 -35.88 -17.94
C THR A 164 -18.34 -37.08 -17.13
N PRO A 165 -17.08 -37.11 -16.64
CA PRO A 165 -16.60 -38.23 -15.82
C PRO A 165 -17.31 -38.32 -14.46
N PHE A 166 -17.67 -37.17 -13.89
CA PHE A 166 -18.39 -37.08 -12.62
C PHE A 166 -19.78 -37.75 -12.69
N ILE A 167 -20.58 -37.43 -13.71
CA ILE A 167 -21.90 -38.02 -13.89
C ILE A 167 -21.77 -39.52 -14.16
N LYS A 168 -20.84 -39.95 -15.01
CA LYS A 168 -20.63 -41.38 -15.30
C LYS A 168 -20.29 -42.19 -14.04
N LYS A 169 -19.50 -41.61 -13.12
CA LYS A 169 -19.17 -42.22 -11.83
C LYS A 169 -20.41 -42.33 -10.94
N TRP A 170 -21.10 -41.22 -10.72
CA TRP A 170 -22.16 -41.12 -9.71
C TRP A 170 -23.51 -41.67 -10.18
N GLN A 171 -23.77 -41.73 -11.48
CA GLN A 171 -24.97 -42.38 -12.02
C GLN A 171 -25.00 -43.89 -11.73
N LYS A 172 -23.83 -44.54 -11.61
CA LYS A 172 -23.76 -45.95 -11.20
C LYS A 172 -23.85 -46.10 -9.69
N GLN A 173 -23.09 -45.28 -8.96
CA GLN A 173 -22.94 -45.42 -7.50
C GLN A 173 -24.17 -44.94 -6.73
N ALA A 174 -24.86 -43.88 -7.17
CA ALA A 174 -25.97 -43.29 -6.41
C ALA A 174 -27.19 -44.21 -6.24
N TYR A 175 -27.39 -45.17 -7.16
CA TYR A 175 -28.51 -46.12 -7.11
C TYR A 175 -28.15 -47.47 -6.46
N GLN A 176 -26.88 -47.70 -6.12
CA GLN A 176 -26.39 -48.94 -5.51
C GLN A 176 -26.23 -48.85 -3.98
N VAL A 177 -26.76 -47.79 -3.36
CA VAL A 177 -26.61 -47.54 -1.93
C VAL A 177 -27.70 -48.27 -1.16
N SER A 178 -27.32 -49.25 -0.34
CA SER A 178 -28.16 -49.92 0.64
C SER A 178 -27.54 -49.81 2.04
N PHE A 179 -28.38 -49.84 3.07
CA PHE A 179 -27.94 -49.71 4.47
C PHE A 179 -28.23 -51.01 5.22
N ASP A 180 -27.21 -51.58 5.84
CA ASP A 180 -27.27 -52.79 6.65
C ASP A 180 -26.45 -52.64 7.94
N LEU A 181 -26.60 -53.60 8.86
CA LEU A 181 -25.86 -53.63 10.12
C LEU A 181 -24.55 -54.45 10.01
N GLU A 182 -24.36 -55.17 8.91
CA GLU A 182 -23.19 -56.05 8.71
C GLU A 182 -21.95 -55.27 8.25
N ASN A 183 -22.14 -54.20 7.49
CA ASN A 183 -21.06 -53.36 7.00
C ASN A 183 -20.83 -52.12 7.88
N ASN A 184 -19.63 -51.55 7.78
CA ASN A 184 -19.25 -50.35 8.53
C ASN A 184 -20.11 -49.12 8.13
N LEU A 185 -20.72 -48.48 9.12
CA LEU A 185 -21.62 -47.33 8.94
C LEU A 185 -20.89 -46.11 8.36
N ASP A 186 -19.62 -45.90 8.73
CA ASP A 186 -18.80 -44.83 8.17
C ASP A 186 -18.60 -45.03 6.66
N ASP A 187 -18.34 -46.27 6.23
CA ASP A 187 -18.14 -46.59 4.81
C ASP A 187 -19.45 -46.47 4.02
N GLN A 188 -20.57 -46.89 4.62
CA GLN A 188 -21.90 -46.67 4.04
C GLN A 188 -22.23 -45.18 3.91
N PHE A 189 -21.91 -44.35 4.91
CA PHE A 189 -22.07 -42.90 4.83
C PHE A 189 -21.20 -42.29 3.73
N ASN A 190 -19.93 -42.67 3.69
CA ASN A 190 -18.95 -42.18 2.72
C ASN A 190 -19.30 -42.58 1.28
N SER A 191 -19.99 -43.72 1.09
CA SER A 191 -20.40 -44.24 -0.22
C SER A 191 -21.24 -43.24 -1.03
N TYR A 192 -22.10 -42.47 -0.36
CA TYR A 192 -22.94 -41.46 -1.00
C TYR A 192 -22.50 -40.03 -0.66
N PHE A 193 -21.85 -39.79 0.49
CA PHE A 193 -21.34 -38.47 0.86
C PHE A 193 -20.26 -37.95 -0.10
N GLY A 194 -19.44 -38.84 -0.67
CA GLY A 194 -18.40 -38.49 -1.64
C GLY A 194 -18.91 -37.70 -2.85
N TYR A 195 -20.20 -37.83 -3.21
CA TYR A 195 -20.84 -37.05 -4.28
C TYR A 195 -20.77 -35.55 -4.00
N LEU A 196 -21.05 -35.13 -2.76
CA LEU A 196 -21.00 -33.72 -2.38
C LEU A 196 -19.57 -33.17 -2.41
N GLU A 197 -18.59 -33.98 -2.06
CA GLU A 197 -17.18 -33.58 -2.10
C GLU A 197 -16.69 -33.35 -3.53
N ASP A 198 -16.95 -34.32 -4.41
CA ASP A 198 -16.59 -34.22 -5.82
C ASP A 198 -17.33 -33.05 -6.50
N ARG A 199 -18.62 -32.86 -6.19
CA ARG A 199 -19.41 -31.72 -6.71
C ARG A 199 -18.82 -30.39 -6.26
N THR A 200 -18.38 -30.28 -5.01
CA THR A 200 -17.75 -29.06 -4.48
C THR A 200 -16.40 -28.78 -5.15
N LYS A 201 -15.60 -29.82 -5.44
CA LYS A 201 -14.34 -29.69 -6.18
C LYS A 201 -14.57 -29.16 -7.59
N ILE A 202 -15.52 -29.73 -8.33
CA ILE A 202 -15.87 -29.29 -9.69
C ILE A 202 -16.32 -27.82 -9.68
N ASN A 203 -17.23 -27.48 -8.79
CA ASN A 203 -17.71 -26.11 -8.59
C ASN A 203 -16.56 -25.11 -8.36
N SER A 204 -15.58 -25.48 -7.54
CA SER A 204 -14.42 -24.63 -7.27
C SER A 204 -13.56 -24.39 -8.53
N VAL A 205 -13.30 -25.43 -9.32
CA VAL A 205 -12.52 -25.32 -10.56
C VAL A 205 -13.25 -24.46 -11.59
N VAL A 206 -14.56 -24.65 -11.75
CA VAL A 206 -15.39 -23.87 -12.69
C VAL A 206 -15.37 -22.37 -12.33
N ILE A 207 -15.54 -22.02 -11.05
CA ILE A 207 -15.48 -20.63 -10.60
C ILE A 207 -14.10 -20.00 -10.85
N ASN A 208 -13.02 -20.73 -10.55
CA ASN A 208 -11.66 -20.23 -10.79
C ASN A 208 -11.40 -19.98 -12.28
N GLY A 209 -11.90 -20.85 -13.17
CA GLY A 209 -11.85 -20.65 -14.61
C GLY A 209 -12.59 -19.38 -15.05
N LEU A 210 -13.79 -19.16 -14.51
CA LEU A 210 -14.57 -17.95 -14.80
C LEU A 210 -13.84 -16.68 -14.34
N TYR A 211 -13.26 -16.67 -13.13
CA TYR A 211 -12.46 -15.53 -12.65
C TYR A 211 -11.27 -15.24 -13.55
N THR A 212 -10.49 -16.27 -13.87
CA THR A 212 -9.32 -16.17 -14.75
C THR A 212 -9.68 -15.55 -16.10
N ASN A 213 -10.80 -15.99 -16.68
CA ASN A 213 -11.27 -15.48 -17.96
C ASN A 213 -11.80 -14.04 -17.86
N THR A 214 -12.45 -13.66 -16.77
CA THR A 214 -12.84 -12.25 -16.54
C THR A 214 -11.63 -11.33 -16.38
N GLU A 215 -10.58 -11.79 -15.72
CA GLU A 215 -9.32 -11.04 -15.58
C GLU A 215 -8.61 -10.87 -16.93
N LYS A 216 -8.54 -11.93 -17.73
CA LYS A 216 -8.01 -11.87 -19.11
C LYS A 216 -8.75 -10.85 -19.97
N LEU A 217 -10.08 -10.74 -19.85
CA LEU A 217 -10.87 -9.73 -20.58
C LEU A 217 -10.56 -8.29 -20.14
N ILE A 218 -10.38 -8.06 -18.84
CA ILE A 218 -9.97 -6.75 -18.32
C ILE A 218 -8.56 -6.41 -18.81
N ALA A 219 -7.62 -7.37 -18.71
CA ALA A 219 -6.26 -7.20 -19.18
C ALA A 219 -6.20 -6.94 -20.70
N LEU A 220 -7.02 -7.62 -21.49
CA LEU A 220 -7.16 -7.38 -22.93
C LEU A 220 -7.60 -5.94 -23.22
N TYR A 221 -8.59 -5.42 -22.47
CA TYR A 221 -9.00 -4.02 -22.62
C TYR A 221 -7.84 -3.06 -22.29
N GLU A 222 -7.13 -3.29 -21.18
CA GLU A 222 -6.01 -2.43 -20.79
C GLU A 222 -4.87 -2.47 -21.80
N GLN A 223 -4.54 -3.64 -22.34
CA GLN A 223 -3.58 -3.81 -23.43
C GLN A 223 -4.01 -3.04 -24.67
N LYS A 224 -5.26 -3.18 -25.11
CA LYS A 224 -5.78 -2.47 -26.28
C LYS A 224 -5.92 -0.97 -26.09
N GLN A 225 -6.19 -0.52 -24.87
CA GLN A 225 -6.11 0.89 -24.51
C GLN A 225 -4.67 1.42 -24.64
N GLN A 226 -3.66 0.64 -24.24
CA GLN A 226 -2.26 1.01 -24.43
C GLN A 226 -1.85 0.98 -25.90
N ASP A 227 -2.24 -0.05 -26.66
CA ASP A 227 -2.00 -0.15 -28.11
C ASP A 227 -2.58 1.09 -28.83
N PHE A 228 -3.82 1.48 -28.50
CA PHE A 228 -4.46 2.69 -29.02
C PHE A 228 -3.64 3.95 -28.71
N ARG A 229 -3.22 4.13 -27.45
CA ARG A 229 -2.42 5.29 -27.02
C ARG A 229 -1.05 5.35 -27.68
N ASN A 230 -0.47 4.19 -27.98
CA ASN A 230 0.83 4.04 -28.62
C ASN A 230 0.73 4.01 -30.15
N GLN A 231 -0.46 4.25 -30.73
CA GLN A 231 -0.72 4.21 -32.18
C GLN A 231 -0.33 2.86 -32.83
N ARG A 232 -0.39 1.76 -32.06
CA ARG A 232 -0.23 0.39 -32.58
C ARG A 232 -1.57 -0.15 -33.06
N ILE A 233 -2.07 0.46 -34.13
CA ILE A 233 -3.36 0.18 -34.77
C ILE A 233 -3.08 -0.27 -36.22
N ASP A 234 -4.02 -0.97 -36.86
CA ASP A 234 -3.91 -1.36 -38.27
C ASP A 234 -3.66 -0.14 -39.18
N PHE A 235 -2.92 -0.37 -40.26
CA PHE A 235 -2.32 0.67 -41.11
C PHE A 235 -3.38 1.62 -41.70
N ASP A 236 -4.52 1.08 -42.11
CA ASP A 236 -5.68 1.79 -42.67
C ASP A 236 -6.43 2.64 -41.63
N GLU A 237 -6.57 2.18 -40.38
CA GLU A 237 -7.12 2.98 -39.29
C GLU A 237 -6.24 4.19 -38.95
N VAL A 238 -4.92 4.02 -39.01
CA VAL A 238 -3.95 5.11 -38.81
C VAL A 238 -4.09 6.16 -39.92
N GLU A 239 -4.19 5.73 -41.18
CA GLU A 239 -4.43 6.63 -42.31
C GLU A 239 -5.76 7.38 -42.19
N LEU A 240 -6.83 6.72 -41.76
CA LEU A 240 -8.12 7.35 -41.53
C LEU A 240 -8.10 8.35 -40.37
N GLU A 241 -7.49 8.02 -39.23
CA GLU A 241 -7.38 8.96 -38.10
C GLU A 241 -6.49 10.15 -38.46
N ASN A 242 -5.40 9.93 -39.20
CA ASN A 242 -4.57 10.99 -39.76
C ASN A 242 -5.35 11.88 -40.73
N ALA A 243 -6.16 11.30 -41.63
CA ALA A 243 -7.00 12.05 -42.56
C ALA A 243 -8.13 12.81 -41.84
N ARG A 244 -8.73 12.25 -40.78
CA ARG A 244 -9.69 12.93 -39.89
C ARG A 244 -9.07 14.08 -39.12
N ASN A 245 -7.88 13.87 -38.56
CA ASN A 245 -7.14 14.91 -37.86
C ASN A 245 -6.77 16.03 -38.83
N ASN A 246 -6.29 15.69 -40.03
CA ASN A 246 -6.01 16.65 -41.10
C ASN A 246 -7.29 17.39 -41.55
N TYR A 247 -8.41 16.70 -41.78
CA TYR A 247 -9.67 17.35 -42.12
C TYR A 247 -10.16 18.30 -41.02
N ASN A 248 -10.18 17.86 -39.76
CA ASN A 248 -10.58 18.71 -38.63
C ASN A 248 -9.64 19.91 -38.48
N HIS A 249 -8.35 19.69 -38.70
CA HIS A 249 -7.35 20.74 -38.76
C HIS A 249 -7.69 21.75 -39.86
N GLN A 250 -7.79 21.32 -41.12
CA GLN A 250 -8.17 22.17 -42.27
C GLN A 250 -9.54 22.83 -42.12
N PHE A 251 -10.52 22.16 -41.50
CA PHE A 251 -11.83 22.72 -41.19
C PHE A 251 -11.72 23.86 -40.18
N ASN A 252 -10.94 23.66 -39.11
CA ASN A 252 -10.64 24.74 -38.18
C ASN A 252 -9.91 25.89 -38.89
N LEU A 253 -9.08 25.61 -39.90
CA LEU A 253 -8.39 26.62 -40.71
C LEU A 253 -9.31 27.49 -41.59
N LEU A 254 -10.55 27.04 -41.84
CA LEU A 254 -11.54 27.85 -42.55
C LEU A 254 -11.99 29.05 -41.72
N PHE A 255 -12.06 28.89 -40.40
CA PHE A 255 -12.55 29.89 -39.46
C PHE A 255 -11.43 30.55 -38.65
N LEU A 256 -10.34 29.82 -38.44
CA LEU A 256 -9.20 30.21 -37.61
C LEU A 256 -7.93 30.22 -38.46
N ASN A 257 -7.00 31.12 -38.15
CA ASN A 257 -5.71 31.13 -38.82
C ASN A 257 -4.86 29.93 -38.38
N GLN A 258 -4.08 29.30 -39.29
CA GLN A 258 -3.08 28.25 -38.94
C GLN A 258 -2.16 28.75 -37.85
N ASN A 259 -1.67 29.98 -38.05
CA ASN A 259 -0.83 30.66 -37.10
C ASN A 259 -1.51 30.77 -35.71
N PHE A 260 -2.83 31.01 -35.66
CA PHE A 260 -3.56 31.07 -34.39
C PHE A 260 -3.61 29.73 -33.65
N LEU A 261 -3.83 28.61 -34.35
CA LEU A 261 -3.88 27.29 -33.73
C LEU A 261 -2.52 26.86 -33.15
N ASP A 262 -1.45 27.07 -33.92
CA ASP A 262 -0.08 26.75 -33.49
C ASP A 262 0.34 27.62 -32.29
N LEU A 263 0.01 28.91 -32.33
CA LEU A 263 0.23 29.82 -31.21
C LEU A 263 -0.61 29.45 -29.97
N LYS A 264 -1.84 28.95 -30.15
CA LYS A 264 -2.70 28.51 -29.04
C LYS A 264 -2.14 27.27 -28.35
N ALA A 265 -1.62 26.31 -29.11
CA ALA A 265 -0.93 25.13 -28.55
C ALA A 265 0.36 25.52 -27.81
N THR A 266 1.12 26.46 -28.38
CA THR A 266 2.30 27.02 -27.74
C THR A 266 1.95 27.72 -26.42
N TYR A 267 0.87 28.52 -26.41
CA TYR A 267 0.35 29.17 -25.21
C TYR A 267 -0.14 28.18 -24.14
N THR A 268 -0.84 27.10 -24.51
CA THR A 268 -1.29 26.11 -23.51
C THR A 268 -0.10 25.42 -22.85
N ALA A 269 0.93 25.06 -23.63
CA ALA A 269 2.18 24.50 -23.11
C ALA A 269 2.89 25.50 -22.18
N SER A 270 3.04 26.76 -22.58
CA SER A 270 3.71 27.79 -21.76
C SER A 270 2.92 28.16 -20.52
N ASN A 271 1.59 28.19 -20.58
CA ASN A 271 0.72 28.39 -19.42
C ASN A 271 0.81 27.23 -18.42
N ASN A 272 0.85 25.98 -18.89
CA ASN A 272 1.06 24.82 -18.02
C ASN A 272 2.43 24.87 -17.34
N LYS A 273 3.49 25.18 -18.09
CA LYS A 273 4.85 25.38 -17.56
C LYS A 273 4.89 26.49 -16.51
N TYR A 274 4.23 27.63 -16.75
CA TYR A 274 4.11 28.70 -15.76
C TYR A 274 3.37 28.26 -14.49
N LEU A 275 2.26 27.53 -14.61
CA LEU A 275 1.52 27.02 -13.46
C LEU A 275 2.36 26.05 -12.63
N GLU A 276 3.14 25.18 -13.28
CA GLU A 276 4.09 24.28 -12.63
C GLU A 276 5.16 25.04 -11.85
N ILE A 277 5.85 25.99 -12.48
CA ILE A 277 6.87 26.82 -11.84
C ILE A 277 6.28 27.65 -10.68
N LYS A 278 5.09 28.24 -10.87
CA LYS A 278 4.38 28.98 -9.81
C LYS A 278 4.07 28.08 -8.61
N ASN A 279 3.63 26.86 -8.86
CA ASN A 279 3.35 25.90 -7.79
C ASN A 279 4.64 25.45 -7.10
N ASN A 280 5.71 25.18 -7.85
CA ASN A 280 7.01 24.83 -7.30
C ASN A 280 7.56 25.92 -6.39
N TYR A 281 7.54 27.19 -6.84
CA TYR A 281 7.93 28.35 -6.03
C TYR A 281 7.18 28.40 -4.68
N ASN A 282 5.85 28.24 -4.73
CA ASN A 282 5.03 28.26 -3.52
C ASN A 282 5.29 27.05 -2.61
N ASP A 283 5.52 25.87 -3.20
CA ASP A 283 5.80 24.64 -2.46
C ASP A 283 7.16 24.76 -1.73
N VAL A 284 8.23 25.17 -2.41
CA VAL A 284 9.56 25.39 -1.83
C VAL A 284 9.49 26.39 -0.67
N ALA A 285 8.87 27.56 -0.91
CA ALA A 285 8.72 28.60 0.11
C ALA A 285 7.98 28.10 1.36
N ASN A 286 6.87 27.37 1.16
CA ASN A 286 6.08 26.85 2.27
C ASN A 286 6.81 25.76 3.05
N ILE A 287 7.54 24.88 2.35
CA ILE A 287 8.33 23.80 2.96
C ILE A 287 9.44 24.39 3.81
N SER A 288 10.30 25.23 3.23
CA SER A 288 11.40 25.87 3.97
C SER A 288 10.87 26.65 5.16
N LYS A 289 9.82 27.44 4.98
CA LYS A 289 9.16 28.17 6.09
C LYS A 289 8.68 27.25 7.21
N ASN A 290 8.08 26.11 6.88
CA ASN A 290 7.59 25.18 7.89
C ASN A 290 8.74 24.44 8.58
N SER A 291 9.77 24.04 7.84
CA SER A 291 10.99 23.41 8.33
C SER A 291 11.76 24.31 9.30
N VAL A 292 12.05 25.55 8.90
CA VAL A 292 12.76 26.52 9.77
C VAL A 292 11.95 26.83 11.03
N ARG A 293 10.62 26.94 10.92
CA ARG A 293 9.76 27.12 12.10
C ARG A 293 9.73 25.90 13.01
N ASN A 294 9.83 24.69 12.44
CA ASN A 294 9.95 23.47 13.22
C ASN A 294 11.24 23.50 14.02
N PHE A 295 12.34 23.80 13.35
CA PHE A 295 13.66 23.92 13.97
C PHE A 295 13.70 25.03 15.03
N GLN A 296 13.07 26.18 14.77
CA GLN A 296 12.91 27.24 15.77
C GLN A 296 12.12 26.76 17.01
N ALA A 297 11.06 25.98 16.80
CA ALA A 297 10.27 25.42 17.90
C ALA A 297 11.07 24.38 18.71
N GLU A 298 11.92 23.60 18.04
CA GLU A 298 12.87 22.67 18.67
C GLU A 298 13.82 23.39 19.62
N ILE A 299 14.59 24.35 19.12
CA ILE A 299 15.54 25.14 19.95
C ILE A 299 14.78 25.84 21.10
N LYS A 300 13.57 26.34 20.82
CA LYS A 300 12.73 26.97 21.84
C LYS A 300 12.38 26.03 22.98
N ASN A 301 12.04 24.79 22.66
CA ASN A 301 11.70 23.78 23.65
C ASN A 301 12.97 23.33 24.40
N GLU A 302 14.08 23.13 23.71
CA GLU A 302 15.35 22.72 24.32
C GLU A 302 15.87 23.74 25.34
N TYR A 303 15.93 25.04 25.01
CA TYR A 303 16.41 26.02 25.98
C TYR A 303 15.48 26.10 27.21
N LYS A 304 14.17 25.93 27.02
CA LYS A 304 13.21 25.90 28.15
C LYS A 304 13.39 24.67 29.02
N MET A 305 13.68 23.52 28.41
CA MET A 305 14.01 22.29 29.13
C MET A 305 15.28 22.47 29.95
N HIS A 306 16.37 22.92 29.33
CA HIS A 306 17.62 23.19 30.06
C HIS A 306 17.45 24.18 31.20
N ARG A 307 16.62 25.22 31.01
CA ARG A 307 16.29 26.16 32.07
C ARG A 307 15.58 25.48 33.24
N ASN A 308 14.58 24.66 32.94
CA ASN A 308 13.83 23.94 33.95
C ASN A 308 14.73 22.93 34.68
N ASP A 309 15.53 22.15 33.94
CA ASP A 309 16.49 21.18 34.48
C ASP A 309 17.51 21.84 35.40
N ALA A 310 18.03 23.02 35.01
CA ALA A 310 18.92 23.79 35.86
C ALA A 310 18.20 24.19 37.16
N TYR A 311 17.02 24.81 37.07
CA TYR A 311 16.33 25.29 38.28
C TYR A 311 15.77 24.18 39.18
N SER A 312 15.61 22.96 38.68
CA SER A 312 15.19 21.81 39.47
C SER A 312 16.36 20.97 40.02
N SER A 313 17.60 21.27 39.64
CA SER A 313 18.74 20.42 40.02
C SER A 313 19.23 20.68 41.44
N TYR A 314 19.64 19.61 42.12
CA TYR A 314 20.25 19.66 43.46
C TYR A 314 21.79 19.72 43.43
N SER A 315 22.42 19.37 42.30
CA SER A 315 23.88 19.47 42.10
C SER A 315 24.26 20.81 41.47
N LEU A 316 25.24 21.49 42.06
CA LEU A 316 25.77 22.77 41.58
C LEU A 316 26.43 22.64 40.20
N ASP A 317 27.17 21.56 39.97
CA ASP A 317 27.84 21.31 38.68
C ASP A 317 26.83 21.04 37.57
N PHE A 318 25.81 20.23 37.86
CA PHE A 318 24.71 19.97 36.93
C PHE A 318 23.88 21.24 36.65
N PHE A 319 23.65 22.07 37.68
CA PHE A 319 23.03 23.39 37.53
C PHE A 319 23.80 24.23 36.51
N PHE A 320 25.11 24.40 36.71
CA PHE A 320 25.93 25.24 35.83
C PHE A 320 26.02 24.68 34.41
N HIS A 321 26.12 23.35 34.25
CA HIS A 321 26.07 22.70 32.95
C HIS A 321 24.78 23.02 32.19
N LYS A 322 23.62 22.77 32.81
CA LYS A 322 22.31 23.05 32.19
C LYS A 322 22.06 24.54 32.00
N TYR A 323 22.54 25.38 32.90
CA TYR A 323 22.39 26.84 32.81
C TYR A 323 23.19 27.42 31.63
N LYS A 324 24.42 26.91 31.38
CA LYS A 324 25.22 27.26 30.19
C LYS A 324 24.48 26.88 28.91
N LEU A 325 24.02 25.63 28.80
CA LEU A 325 23.23 25.16 27.63
C LEU A 325 21.95 25.98 27.42
N TYR A 326 21.25 26.36 28.50
CA TYR A 326 20.10 27.26 28.43
C TYR A 326 20.46 28.59 27.77
N LEU A 327 21.55 29.24 28.18
CA LEU A 327 21.93 30.55 27.66
C LEU A 327 22.42 30.47 26.20
N ILE A 328 23.20 29.44 25.83
CA ILE A 328 23.63 29.21 24.45
C ILE A 328 22.41 29.00 23.54
N ASN A 329 21.54 28.03 23.87
CA ASN A 329 20.37 27.72 23.05
C ASN A 329 19.36 28.88 23.02
N LYS A 330 19.28 29.70 24.08
CA LYS A 330 18.48 30.94 24.08
C LYS A 330 19.05 31.98 23.10
N GLN A 331 20.37 32.12 23.03
CA GLN A 331 21.02 33.04 22.11
C GLN A 331 20.87 32.55 20.65
N LEU A 332 21.08 31.26 20.38
CA LEU A 332 20.81 30.63 19.08
C LEU A 332 19.35 30.81 18.65
N TYR A 333 18.39 30.61 19.57
CA TYR A 333 16.97 30.88 19.31
C TYR A 333 16.73 32.35 18.92
N LYS A 334 17.37 33.29 19.59
CA LYS A 334 17.23 34.73 19.30
C LYS A 334 17.76 35.06 17.91
N GLU A 335 18.94 34.53 17.57
CA GLU A 335 19.60 34.74 16.27
C GLU A 335 18.78 34.16 15.12
N LEU A 336 18.31 32.92 15.26
CA LEU A 336 17.42 32.28 14.29
C LEU A 336 16.10 33.06 14.15
N SER A 337 15.51 33.49 15.27
CA SER A 337 14.24 34.23 15.30
C SER A 337 14.33 35.58 14.58
N ALA A 338 15.45 36.27 14.71
CA ALA A 338 15.70 37.55 14.04
C ALA A 338 15.79 37.38 12.50
N ASN A 339 16.32 36.26 12.03
CA ASN A 339 16.59 36.01 10.61
C ASN A 339 15.58 35.08 9.91
N LEU A 340 14.50 34.65 10.58
CA LEU A 340 13.47 33.74 10.02
C LEU A 340 12.96 34.11 8.63
N ASN A 341 12.66 35.39 8.41
CA ASN A 341 12.10 35.85 7.14
C ASN A 341 13.10 35.82 5.98
N LYS A 342 14.40 35.76 6.29
CA LYS A 342 15.48 35.68 5.31
C LYS A 342 15.77 34.23 4.90
N LEU A 343 15.44 33.25 5.75
CA LEU A 343 15.69 31.81 5.55
C LEU A 343 14.50 31.05 4.93
N LEU A 344 13.61 31.75 4.21
CA LEU A 344 12.36 31.17 3.70
C LEU A 344 12.54 30.35 2.41
N PHE A 345 13.73 30.27 1.84
CA PHE A 345 14.03 29.57 0.59
C PHE A 345 15.33 28.76 0.71
N LEU A 346 15.41 27.88 1.70
CA LEU A 346 16.49 26.90 1.80
C LEU A 346 16.05 25.57 1.19
N ASP A 347 17.01 24.88 0.58
CA ASP A 347 16.80 23.50 0.17
C ASP A 347 16.92 22.56 1.38
N PHE A 348 16.72 21.26 1.15
CA PHE A 348 16.75 20.28 2.24
C PHE A 348 18.15 20.09 2.82
N GLU A 349 19.18 20.04 1.97
CA GLU A 349 20.55 19.77 2.41
C GLU A 349 21.09 20.97 3.19
N ASP A 350 20.75 22.19 2.79
CA ASP A 350 21.04 23.41 3.52
C ASP A 350 20.35 23.42 4.89
N LEU A 351 19.08 23.00 4.97
CA LEU A 351 18.36 22.90 6.24
C LEU A 351 18.98 21.85 7.17
N LYS A 352 19.42 20.72 6.62
CA LYS A 352 20.11 19.65 7.34
C LYS A 352 21.46 20.15 7.84
N GLN A 353 22.26 20.75 6.97
CA GLN A 353 23.56 21.32 7.30
C GLN A 353 23.43 22.42 8.36
N LEU A 354 22.43 23.31 8.24
CA LEU A 354 22.14 24.35 9.22
C LEU A 354 21.88 23.75 10.60
N ALA A 355 21.04 22.70 10.67
CA ALA A 355 20.74 22.04 11.94
C ALA A 355 21.99 21.38 12.56
N THR A 356 22.82 20.74 11.74
CA THR A 356 24.08 20.13 12.18
C THR A 356 25.10 21.17 12.64
N GLU A 357 25.30 22.25 11.89
CA GLU A 357 26.22 23.35 12.24
C GLU A 357 25.79 24.04 13.54
N PHE A 358 24.48 24.22 13.78
CA PHE A 358 23.96 24.72 15.06
C PHE A 358 24.33 23.81 16.24
N LYS A 359 24.18 22.48 16.06
CA LYS A 359 24.49 21.49 17.10
C LYS A 359 25.99 21.49 17.41
N GLN A 360 26.83 21.46 16.38
CA GLN A 360 28.29 21.50 16.49
C GLN A 360 28.77 22.79 17.15
N TYR A 361 28.31 23.95 16.69
CA TYR A 361 28.68 25.23 17.30
C TYR A 361 28.30 25.31 18.77
N SER A 362 27.11 24.82 19.15
CA SER A 362 26.68 24.79 20.56
C SER A 362 27.62 23.96 21.43
N GLN A 363 28.09 22.81 20.91
CA GLN A 363 29.05 21.94 21.57
C GLN A 363 30.44 22.58 21.67
N ASP A 364 30.96 23.13 20.57
CA ASP A 364 32.29 23.75 20.51
C ASP A 364 32.35 25.01 21.38
N PHE A 365 31.31 25.86 21.34
CA PHE A 365 31.24 27.06 22.17
C PHE A 365 31.16 26.70 23.66
N TYR A 366 30.43 25.63 24.00
CA TYR A 366 30.38 25.13 25.37
C TYR A 366 31.77 24.67 25.84
N ALA A 367 32.46 23.86 25.03
CA ALA A 367 33.76 23.29 25.37
C ALA A 367 34.87 24.34 25.45
N ASN A 368 34.93 25.29 24.51
CA ASN A 368 36.05 26.22 24.40
C ASN A 368 35.91 27.47 25.26
N ASN A 369 34.70 28.03 25.37
CA ASN A 369 34.50 29.38 25.92
C ASN A 369 33.83 29.38 27.30
N LEU A 370 33.13 28.31 27.67
CA LEU A 370 32.29 28.29 28.87
C LEU A 370 32.83 27.42 30.01
N ILE A 371 34.13 27.16 30.04
CA ILE A 371 34.82 26.55 31.18
C ILE A 371 35.04 27.62 32.27
N VAL A 372 33.99 27.90 33.03
CA VAL A 372 33.99 28.83 34.17
C VAL A 372 33.92 28.04 35.48
N ASP A 373 34.62 28.50 36.52
CA ASP A 373 34.63 27.95 37.90
C ASP A 373 33.20 27.70 38.39
N THR A 374 32.83 26.43 38.60
CA THR A 374 31.47 26.03 38.95
C THR A 374 31.13 26.33 40.40
N THR A 375 32.10 26.69 41.26
CA THR A 375 31.87 26.86 42.70
C THR A 375 31.43 28.26 43.13
N LYS A 376 31.55 29.27 42.25
CA LYS A 376 31.32 30.69 42.60
C LYS A 376 30.04 31.26 42.00
N LYS A 377 29.25 31.99 42.81
CA LYS A 377 28.06 32.74 42.32
C LYS A 377 28.42 33.81 41.27
N ALA A 378 29.64 34.36 41.31
CA ALA A 378 30.14 35.34 40.34
C ALA A 378 30.20 34.78 38.91
N SER A 379 30.30 33.45 38.76
CA SER A 379 30.38 32.74 37.48
C SER A 379 29.13 32.93 36.61
N ILE A 380 27.94 33.17 37.20
CA ILE A 380 26.72 33.46 36.42
C ILE A 380 26.84 34.79 35.65
N LYS A 381 27.46 35.81 36.27
CA LYS A 381 27.70 37.10 35.60
C LYS A 381 28.74 36.96 34.49
N GLN A 382 29.81 36.22 34.75
CA GLN A 382 30.87 35.93 33.77
C GLN A 382 30.33 35.14 32.58
N ILE A 383 29.56 34.06 32.80
CA ILE A 383 28.93 33.27 31.72
C ILE A 383 28.08 34.17 30.80
N LYS A 384 27.27 35.06 31.39
CA LYS A 384 26.45 36.01 30.60
C LYS A 384 27.30 37.00 29.80
N GLN A 385 28.42 37.44 30.36
CA GLN A 385 29.35 38.35 29.69
C GLN A 385 30.06 37.65 28.53
N ILE A 386 30.59 36.45 28.74
CA ILE A 386 31.23 35.62 27.71
C ILE A 386 30.29 35.36 26.53
N ILE A 387 29.04 34.98 26.79
CA ILE A 387 28.05 34.76 25.72
C ILE A 387 27.74 36.05 24.97
N LYS A 388 27.79 37.21 25.63
CA LYS A 388 27.54 38.51 24.98
C LYS A 388 28.71 38.95 24.11
N GLU A 389 29.95 38.68 24.52
CA GLU A 389 31.17 39.17 23.88
C GLU A 389 31.73 38.21 22.83
N GLN A 390 31.64 36.89 23.06
CA GLN A 390 32.31 35.88 22.24
C GLN A 390 31.38 35.11 21.31
N TYR A 391 30.06 35.26 21.41
CA TYR A 391 29.11 34.60 20.51
C TYR A 391 29.23 35.17 19.09
N ASN A 392 29.53 34.32 18.10
CA ASN A 392 29.73 34.71 16.71
C ASN A 392 29.21 33.66 15.70
N PHE A 393 28.04 33.07 15.96
CA PHE A 393 27.46 32.15 14.97
C PHE A 393 26.94 32.93 13.76
N ASP A 394 27.50 32.65 12.58
CA ASP A 394 27.18 33.38 11.35
C ASP A 394 26.12 32.67 10.49
N LEU A 395 25.03 33.39 10.18
CA LEU A 395 23.95 32.94 9.31
C LEU A 395 24.05 33.50 7.87
N THR A 396 25.03 34.34 7.56
CA THR A 396 25.17 35.03 6.26
C THR A 396 25.15 34.05 5.09
N LYS A 397 25.94 32.97 5.17
CA LYS A 397 25.98 31.86 4.20
C LYS A 397 24.59 31.36 3.81
N TYR A 398 23.73 31.10 4.79
CA TYR A 398 22.37 30.59 4.55
C TYR A 398 21.40 31.67 4.08
N ILE A 399 21.58 32.90 4.56
CA ILE A 399 20.81 34.05 4.10
C ILE A 399 21.08 34.30 2.61
N GLU A 400 22.34 34.22 2.18
CA GLU A 400 22.75 34.36 0.78
C GLU A 400 22.22 33.23 -0.08
N LYS A 401 22.38 31.96 0.33
CA LYS A 401 21.80 30.83 -0.39
C LYS A 401 20.29 30.95 -0.55
N SER A 402 19.58 31.34 0.51
CA SER A 402 18.14 31.58 0.48
C SER A 402 17.74 32.73 -0.45
N ALA A 403 18.51 33.82 -0.45
CA ALA A 403 18.30 34.93 -1.36
C ALA A 403 18.52 34.52 -2.82
N ASN A 404 19.60 33.78 -3.10
CA ASN A 404 19.95 33.28 -4.43
C ASN A 404 18.89 32.33 -4.98
N LEU A 405 18.46 31.34 -4.19
CA LEU A 405 17.41 30.40 -4.61
C LEU A 405 16.08 31.12 -4.87
N LYS A 406 15.72 32.06 -4.00
CA LYS A 406 14.53 32.91 -4.20
C LYS A 406 14.64 33.71 -5.49
N GLN A 407 15.79 34.32 -5.76
CA GLN A 407 16.01 35.09 -6.98
C GLN A 407 15.94 34.21 -8.23
N GLN A 408 16.58 33.04 -8.23
CA GLN A 408 16.52 32.07 -9.31
C GLN A 408 15.07 31.67 -9.62
N LEU A 409 14.31 31.23 -8.61
CA LEU A 409 12.91 30.82 -8.82
C LEU A 409 12.01 31.99 -9.25
N LEU A 410 12.28 33.21 -8.78
CA LEU A 410 11.58 34.41 -9.24
C LEU A 410 11.93 34.75 -10.70
N GLN A 411 13.19 34.60 -11.11
CA GLN A 411 13.63 34.80 -12.50
C GLN A 411 12.96 33.77 -13.42
N GLU A 412 12.98 32.49 -13.06
CA GLU A 412 12.29 31.42 -13.80
C GLU A 412 10.79 31.71 -13.92
N LYS A 413 10.14 32.09 -12.83
CA LYS A 413 8.72 32.46 -12.82
C LYS A 413 8.43 33.69 -13.68
N ARG A 414 9.30 34.72 -13.65
CA ARG A 414 9.16 35.93 -14.48
C ARG A 414 9.38 35.60 -15.95
N GLN A 415 10.40 34.81 -16.29
CA GLN A 415 10.65 34.33 -17.65
C GLN A 415 9.45 33.54 -18.17
N ALA A 416 8.97 32.56 -17.41
CA ALA A 416 7.79 31.77 -17.77
C ALA A 416 6.50 32.62 -17.88
N SER A 417 6.37 33.68 -17.07
CA SER A 417 5.26 34.62 -17.18
C SER A 417 5.40 35.52 -18.41
N LYS A 418 6.61 35.94 -18.76
CA LYS A 418 6.90 36.74 -19.96
C LYS A 418 6.64 35.93 -21.23
N THR A 419 7.10 34.67 -21.29
CA THR A 419 6.82 33.77 -22.41
C THR A 419 5.33 33.53 -22.53
N LYS A 420 4.64 33.17 -21.44
CA LYS A 420 3.17 33.04 -21.43
C LYS A 420 2.47 34.29 -21.96
N PHE A 421 2.89 35.48 -21.53
CA PHE A 421 2.27 36.74 -21.94
C PHE A 421 2.57 37.09 -23.40
N ALA A 422 3.81 36.86 -23.86
CA ALA A 422 4.20 37.03 -25.25
C ALA A 422 3.41 36.08 -26.16
N ASP A 423 3.31 34.80 -25.80
CA ASP A 423 2.51 33.81 -26.53
C ASP A 423 1.04 34.23 -26.55
N LEU A 424 0.49 34.68 -25.42
CA LEU A 424 -0.89 35.18 -25.35
C LEU A 424 -1.11 36.39 -26.29
N LEU A 425 -0.19 37.36 -26.31
CA LEU A 425 -0.26 38.50 -27.21
C LEU A 425 -0.20 38.07 -28.69
N GLN A 426 0.65 37.08 -29.01
CA GLN A 426 0.72 36.53 -30.37
C GLN A 426 -0.59 35.82 -30.74
N VAL A 427 -1.17 35.02 -29.83
CA VAL A 427 -2.48 34.38 -30.01
C VAL A 427 -3.57 35.43 -30.26
N VAL A 428 -3.62 36.49 -29.46
CA VAL A 428 -4.61 37.57 -29.62
C VAL A 428 -4.41 38.29 -30.96
N LYS A 429 -3.18 38.64 -31.33
CA LYS A 429 -2.87 39.26 -32.64
C LYS A 429 -3.23 38.34 -33.82
N ALA A 430 -2.99 37.04 -33.69
CA ALA A 430 -3.31 36.06 -34.71
C ALA A 430 -4.81 35.79 -34.83
N PHE A 431 -5.58 35.98 -33.74
CA PHE A 431 -7.04 35.89 -33.74
C PHE A 431 -7.68 37.00 -34.58
N PHE A 432 -7.17 38.23 -34.50
CA PHE A 432 -7.68 39.36 -35.30
C PHE A 432 -7.25 39.32 -36.76
N LYS A 433 -6.23 38.54 -37.11
CA LYS A 433 -5.89 38.25 -38.51
C LYS A 433 -6.87 37.20 -39.03
N GLY A 434 -7.91 37.64 -39.74
CA GLY A 434 -8.90 36.76 -40.36
C GLY A 434 -8.27 35.62 -41.17
N PRO A 435 -8.98 34.49 -41.33
CA PRO A 435 -8.43 33.30 -41.98
C PRO A 435 -8.06 33.58 -43.44
N LYS A 436 -6.87 33.14 -43.88
CA LYS A 436 -6.58 32.98 -45.31
C LYS A 436 -7.32 31.74 -45.78
N VAL A 437 -8.52 31.94 -46.33
CA VAL A 437 -9.39 30.85 -46.79
C VAL A 437 -8.71 30.14 -47.97
N ASN A 438 -8.10 28.99 -47.72
CA ASN A 438 -7.62 28.09 -48.77
C ASN A 438 -8.64 26.95 -48.93
N LEU A 439 -9.65 27.19 -49.77
CA LEU A 439 -10.72 26.24 -50.05
C LEU A 439 -10.21 24.95 -50.72
N ASP A 440 -9.10 25.01 -51.45
CA ASP A 440 -8.57 23.86 -52.19
C ASP A 440 -7.86 22.87 -51.26
N ASN A 441 -7.14 23.35 -50.24
CA ASN A 441 -6.58 22.47 -49.20
C ASN A 441 -7.68 21.79 -48.39
N PHE A 442 -8.76 22.50 -48.07
CA PHE A 442 -9.91 21.90 -47.40
C PHE A 442 -10.62 20.86 -48.29
N LYS A 443 -10.82 21.16 -49.58
CA LYS A 443 -11.38 20.19 -50.54
C LYS A 443 -10.47 18.96 -50.67
N ASN A 444 -9.15 19.15 -50.75
CA ASN A 444 -8.17 18.07 -50.80
C ASN A 444 -8.18 17.23 -49.53
N ALA A 445 -8.17 17.82 -48.34
CA ALA A 445 -8.28 17.09 -47.08
C ALA A 445 -9.63 16.39 -46.93
N LYS A 446 -10.72 16.97 -47.45
CA LYS A 446 -12.04 16.32 -47.52
C LYS A 446 -12.03 15.14 -48.50
N ASN A 447 -11.33 15.25 -49.63
CA ASN A 447 -11.18 14.17 -50.60
C ASN A 447 -10.26 13.06 -50.07
N GLN A 448 -9.14 13.40 -49.43
CA GLN A 448 -8.28 12.46 -48.72
C GLN A 448 -9.04 11.75 -47.60
N LEU A 449 -9.85 12.48 -46.81
CA LEU A 449 -10.72 11.87 -45.82
C LEU A 449 -11.73 10.92 -46.47
N LYS A 450 -12.32 11.27 -47.61
CA LYS A 450 -13.23 10.37 -48.34
C LYS A 450 -12.50 9.14 -48.89
N GLN A 451 -11.28 9.28 -49.40
CA GLN A 451 -10.47 8.17 -49.92
C GLN A 451 -9.99 7.26 -48.80
N ALA A 452 -9.47 7.83 -47.71
CA ALA A 452 -9.11 7.11 -46.50
C ALA A 452 -10.33 6.43 -45.87
N GLN A 453 -11.50 7.08 -45.90
CA GLN A 453 -12.75 6.48 -45.43
C GLN A 453 -13.19 5.33 -46.36
N ALA A 454 -13.08 5.46 -47.68
CA ALA A 454 -13.43 4.40 -48.62
C ALA A 454 -12.48 3.19 -48.59
N THR A 455 -11.18 3.43 -48.43
CA THR A 455 -10.17 2.38 -48.25
C THR A 455 -10.36 1.66 -46.93
N PHE A 456 -10.51 2.42 -45.84
CA PHE A 456 -10.88 1.87 -44.53
C PHE A 456 -12.20 1.10 -44.60
N ASP A 457 -13.26 1.64 -45.22
CA ASP A 457 -14.56 0.96 -45.29
C ASP A 457 -14.44 -0.35 -46.10
N ALA A 458 -13.65 -0.38 -47.18
CA ALA A 458 -13.41 -1.58 -47.99
C ALA A 458 -12.55 -2.64 -47.28
N GLU A 459 -11.51 -2.22 -46.55
CA GLU A 459 -10.68 -3.12 -45.74
C GLU A 459 -11.44 -3.61 -44.50
N ALA A 460 -12.15 -2.71 -43.83
CA ALA A 460 -13.05 -3.04 -42.74
C ALA A 460 -14.15 -4.01 -43.20
N GLU A 461 -14.72 -3.87 -44.40
CA GLU A 461 -15.70 -4.85 -44.92
C GLU A 461 -15.09 -6.25 -45.08
N LYS A 462 -13.90 -6.36 -45.65
CA LYS A 462 -13.18 -7.65 -45.78
C LYS A 462 -12.89 -8.25 -44.40
N TYR A 463 -12.37 -7.42 -43.49
CA TYR A 463 -12.03 -7.81 -42.13
C TYR A 463 -13.27 -8.23 -41.33
N VAL A 464 -14.35 -7.45 -41.40
CA VAL A 464 -15.63 -7.74 -40.76
C VAL A 464 -16.23 -9.05 -41.28
N LEU A 465 -16.13 -9.31 -42.58
CA LEU A 465 -16.63 -10.56 -43.17
C LEU A 465 -15.84 -11.77 -42.65
N GLU A 466 -14.52 -11.67 -42.55
CA GLU A 466 -13.69 -12.72 -41.96
C GLU A 466 -14.00 -12.93 -40.46
N TYR A 467 -14.12 -11.84 -39.69
CA TYR A 467 -14.48 -11.88 -38.28
C TYR A 467 -15.86 -12.48 -38.04
N ASN A 468 -16.85 -12.10 -38.84
CA ASN A 468 -18.21 -12.63 -38.74
C ASN A 468 -18.22 -14.14 -38.98
N LYS A 469 -17.49 -14.64 -39.99
CA LYS A 469 -17.33 -16.09 -40.22
C LYS A 469 -16.74 -16.80 -39.00
N ARG A 470 -15.64 -16.28 -38.44
CA ARG A 470 -15.00 -16.86 -37.23
C ARG A 470 -15.95 -16.81 -36.02
N ILE A 471 -16.65 -15.70 -35.82
CA ILE A 471 -17.61 -15.50 -34.74
C ILE A 471 -18.79 -16.46 -34.87
N GLU A 472 -19.33 -16.67 -36.06
CA GLU A 472 -20.44 -17.60 -36.31
C GLU A 472 -20.05 -19.03 -35.98
N VAL A 473 -18.84 -19.47 -36.38
CA VAL A 473 -18.32 -20.80 -36.02
C VAL A 473 -18.26 -20.97 -34.50
N ILE A 474 -17.72 -19.97 -33.78
CA ILE A 474 -17.63 -20.02 -32.32
C ILE A 474 -19.04 -20.02 -31.69
N LYS A 475 -19.99 -19.24 -32.22
CA LYS A 475 -21.37 -19.21 -31.74
C LYS A 475 -22.06 -20.57 -31.89
N GLN A 476 -21.89 -21.23 -33.04
CA GLN A 476 -22.43 -22.57 -33.27
C GLN A 476 -21.85 -23.58 -32.28
N GLN A 477 -20.53 -23.53 -32.04
CA GLN A 477 -19.88 -24.36 -31.02
C GLN A 477 -20.43 -24.10 -29.62
N ILE A 478 -20.62 -22.83 -29.25
CA ILE A 478 -21.22 -22.45 -27.96
C ILE A 478 -22.63 -23.02 -27.82
N GLU A 479 -23.46 -22.91 -28.86
CA GLU A 479 -24.85 -23.40 -28.84
C GLU A 479 -24.89 -24.92 -28.66
N GLN A 480 -24.06 -25.66 -29.41
CA GLN A 480 -23.91 -27.11 -29.26
C GLN A 480 -23.46 -27.50 -27.84
N LYS A 481 -22.43 -26.85 -27.31
CA LYS A 481 -21.89 -27.12 -25.96
C LYS A 481 -22.88 -26.73 -24.86
N GLN A 482 -23.69 -25.69 -25.06
CA GLN A 482 -24.74 -25.30 -24.11
C GLN A 482 -25.82 -26.37 -23.97
N VAL A 483 -26.23 -27.00 -25.08
CA VAL A 483 -27.19 -28.12 -25.07
C VAL A 483 -26.61 -29.31 -24.30
N ILE A 484 -25.35 -29.68 -24.57
CA ILE A 484 -24.66 -30.77 -23.86
C ILE A 484 -24.59 -30.47 -22.36
N LEU A 485 -24.18 -29.26 -21.97
CA LEU A 485 -24.08 -28.88 -20.57
C LEU A 485 -25.44 -28.85 -19.87
N ALA A 486 -26.51 -28.46 -20.58
CA ALA A 486 -27.86 -28.47 -20.03
C ALA A 486 -28.34 -29.90 -19.70
N ASP A 487 -28.06 -30.86 -20.59
CA ASP A 487 -28.34 -32.28 -20.35
C ASP A 487 -27.54 -32.83 -19.17
N LEU A 488 -26.23 -32.57 -19.11
CA LEU A 488 -25.38 -32.97 -17.98
C LEU A 488 -25.89 -32.38 -16.66
N LYS A 489 -26.32 -31.11 -16.63
CA LYS A 489 -26.89 -30.50 -15.43
C LYS A 489 -28.21 -31.14 -15.00
N ALA A 490 -29.08 -31.50 -15.94
CA ALA A 490 -30.31 -32.23 -15.62
C ALA A 490 -30.02 -33.59 -14.99
N GLN A 491 -29.00 -34.30 -15.48
CA GLN A 491 -28.54 -35.56 -14.88
C GLN A 491 -27.92 -35.36 -13.49
N ASP A 492 -27.12 -34.30 -13.28
CA ASP A 492 -26.59 -33.94 -11.95
C ASP A 492 -27.72 -33.62 -10.96
N ASP A 493 -28.78 -32.92 -11.39
CA ASP A 493 -29.94 -32.62 -10.55
C ASP A 493 -30.72 -33.88 -10.17
N ALA A 494 -30.83 -34.87 -11.07
CA ALA A 494 -31.43 -36.17 -10.77
C ALA A 494 -30.59 -36.95 -9.73
N ILE A 495 -29.26 -37.00 -9.90
CA ILE A 495 -28.35 -37.63 -8.93
C ILE A 495 -28.43 -36.91 -7.58
N PHE A 496 -28.55 -35.59 -7.56
CA PHE A 496 -28.71 -34.83 -6.32
C PHE A 496 -30.02 -35.13 -5.60
N ALA A 497 -31.12 -35.35 -6.34
CA ALA A 497 -32.37 -35.80 -5.77
C ALA A 497 -32.22 -37.19 -5.14
N GLN A 498 -31.51 -38.11 -5.80
CA GLN A 498 -31.20 -39.43 -5.26
C GLN A 498 -30.32 -39.34 -4.01
N PHE A 499 -29.30 -38.47 -3.99
CA PHE A 499 -28.50 -38.20 -2.80
C PHE A 499 -29.36 -37.78 -1.60
N LYS A 500 -30.33 -36.88 -1.80
CA LYS A 500 -31.24 -36.44 -0.72
C LYS A 500 -32.08 -37.60 -0.18
N LEU A 501 -32.53 -38.48 -1.07
CA LEU A 501 -33.29 -39.67 -0.68
C LEU A 501 -32.40 -40.65 0.11
N ASN A 502 -31.19 -40.94 -0.38
CA ASN A 502 -30.22 -41.81 0.29
C ASN A 502 -29.86 -41.27 1.68
N HIS A 503 -29.64 -39.95 1.81
CA HIS A 503 -29.37 -39.32 3.11
C HIS A 503 -30.55 -39.44 4.07
N LYS A 504 -31.78 -39.21 3.59
CA LYS A 504 -33.00 -39.40 4.39
C LYS A 504 -33.11 -40.86 4.86
N ASN A 505 -32.96 -41.81 3.95
CA ASN A 505 -33.01 -43.23 4.24
C ASN A 505 -31.91 -43.65 5.24
N PHE A 506 -30.70 -43.13 5.12
CA PHE A 506 -29.62 -43.34 6.09
C PHE A 506 -29.99 -42.82 7.47
N THR A 507 -30.53 -41.59 7.57
CA THR A 507 -30.95 -41.04 8.86
C THR A 507 -32.09 -41.81 9.51
N GLU A 508 -33.06 -42.29 8.71
CA GLU A 508 -34.16 -43.13 9.20
C GLU A 508 -33.66 -44.52 9.64
N PHE A 509 -32.77 -45.14 8.86
CA PHE A 509 -32.11 -46.39 9.21
C PHE A 509 -31.32 -46.27 10.51
N TYR A 510 -30.43 -45.28 10.61
CA TYR A 510 -29.60 -45.03 11.78
C TYR A 510 -30.46 -44.76 13.03
N THR A 511 -31.54 -43.99 12.88
CA THR A 511 -32.46 -43.71 14.00
C THR A 511 -33.23 -44.96 14.43
N ASN A 512 -33.77 -45.72 13.48
CA ASN A 512 -34.65 -46.86 13.79
C ASN A 512 -33.90 -48.11 14.24
N GLN A 513 -32.73 -48.39 13.65
CA GLN A 513 -32.00 -49.64 13.87
C GLN A 513 -30.89 -49.52 14.93
N ILE A 514 -30.39 -48.30 15.21
CA ILE A 514 -29.28 -48.10 16.17
C ILE A 514 -29.76 -47.32 17.40
N ILE A 515 -30.43 -46.18 17.20
CA ILE A 515 -30.80 -45.29 18.30
C ILE A 515 -32.02 -45.81 19.09
N LYS A 516 -33.12 -46.16 18.41
CA LYS A 516 -34.37 -46.62 19.08
C LYS A 516 -34.21 -47.87 19.95
N PRO A 517 -33.41 -48.91 19.57
CA PRO A 517 -33.19 -50.07 20.43
C PRO A 517 -32.52 -49.71 21.77
N LEU A 518 -31.66 -48.68 21.78
CA LEU A 518 -30.90 -48.25 22.96
C LEU A 518 -31.63 -47.17 23.79
N GLU A 519 -32.76 -46.64 23.32
CA GLU A 519 -33.49 -45.51 23.93
C GLU A 519 -34.06 -45.83 25.34
N LYS A 520 -34.33 -47.11 25.62
CA LYS A 520 -34.86 -47.58 26.91
C LYS A 520 -33.77 -47.91 27.96
N ALA A 521 -32.49 -47.71 27.64
CA ALA A 521 -31.37 -48.02 28.54
C ALA A 521 -31.34 -47.09 29.78
N LYS A 522 -30.98 -47.65 30.94
CA LYS A 522 -30.87 -46.88 32.21
C LYS A 522 -29.58 -46.03 32.22
N LYS A 523 -29.62 -44.85 32.84
CA LYS A 523 -28.51 -43.85 32.82
C LYS A 523 -27.12 -44.35 33.22
N ASP A 524 -27.03 -45.40 34.04
CA ASP A 524 -25.75 -45.94 34.54
C ASP A 524 -25.27 -47.20 33.77
N THR A 525 -25.90 -47.57 32.64
CA THR A 525 -25.49 -48.73 31.84
C THR A 525 -24.57 -48.34 30.68
N LYS A 526 -23.72 -49.30 30.27
CA LYS A 526 -22.87 -49.19 29.07
C LYS A 526 -23.69 -48.85 27.82
N GLU A 527 -24.89 -49.42 27.71
CA GLU A 527 -25.86 -49.15 26.64
C GLU A 527 -26.32 -47.69 26.59
N TYR A 528 -26.43 -47.00 27.72
CA TYR A 528 -26.77 -45.57 27.75
C TYR A 528 -25.60 -44.68 27.29
N ALA A 529 -24.36 -45.07 27.58
CA ALA A 529 -23.18 -44.40 27.05
C ALA A 529 -23.09 -44.56 25.51
N GLU A 530 -23.36 -45.76 24.99
CA GLU A 530 -23.42 -46.06 23.55
C GLU A 530 -24.56 -45.29 22.86
N TYR A 531 -25.75 -45.20 23.48
CA TYR A 531 -26.86 -44.36 23.00
C TYR A 531 -26.45 -42.90 22.83
N LYS A 532 -25.77 -42.32 23.83
CA LYS A 532 -25.31 -40.93 23.79
C LYS A 532 -24.26 -40.71 22.70
N GLN A 533 -23.35 -41.66 22.51
CA GLN A 533 -22.32 -41.60 21.46
C GLN A 533 -22.97 -41.62 20.06
N HIS A 534 -23.89 -42.55 19.80
CA HIS A 534 -24.56 -42.63 18.50
C HIS A 534 -25.41 -41.39 18.15
N ILE A 535 -25.97 -40.70 19.15
CA ILE A 535 -26.63 -39.39 18.94
C ILE A 535 -25.62 -38.34 18.48
N ILE A 536 -24.43 -38.31 19.09
CA ILE A 536 -23.36 -37.39 18.70
C ILE A 536 -22.90 -37.72 17.27
N ASP A 537 -22.69 -38.99 16.95
CA ASP A 537 -22.25 -39.44 15.62
C ASP A 537 -23.28 -39.07 14.54
N LEU A 538 -24.58 -39.30 14.78
CA LEU A 538 -25.64 -38.88 13.85
C LEU A 538 -25.62 -37.36 13.62
N LYS A 539 -25.40 -36.59 14.69
CA LYS A 539 -25.27 -35.13 14.60
C LYS A 539 -24.04 -34.72 13.79
N VAL A 540 -22.91 -35.42 13.92
CA VAL A 540 -21.70 -35.19 13.12
C VAL A 540 -21.97 -35.43 11.64
N TYR A 541 -22.60 -36.54 11.28
CA TYR A 541 -22.98 -36.82 9.87
C TYR A 541 -23.91 -35.74 9.29
N GLN A 542 -24.93 -35.34 10.04
CA GLN A 542 -25.85 -34.26 9.64
C GLN A 542 -25.13 -32.92 9.46
N THR A 543 -24.20 -32.59 10.37
CA THR A 543 -23.40 -31.36 10.30
C THR A 543 -22.50 -31.35 9.06
N ASN A 544 -21.81 -32.47 8.79
CA ASN A 544 -20.95 -32.61 7.62
C ASN A 544 -21.72 -32.41 6.31
N VAL A 545 -22.93 -32.98 6.19
CA VAL A 545 -23.80 -32.77 5.02
C VAL A 545 -24.27 -31.33 4.93
N ALA A 546 -24.71 -30.73 6.05
CA ALA A 546 -25.17 -29.35 6.09
C ALA A 546 -24.07 -28.37 5.65
N ASP A 547 -22.83 -28.56 6.11
CA ASP A 547 -21.68 -27.74 5.75
C ASP A 547 -21.36 -27.82 4.26
N ARG A 548 -21.35 -29.02 3.69
CA ARG A 548 -21.14 -29.22 2.25
C ARG A 548 -22.26 -28.59 1.41
N LEU A 549 -23.52 -28.74 1.82
CA LEU A 549 -24.66 -28.09 1.16
C LEU A 549 -24.57 -26.56 1.22
N ASN A 550 -24.09 -26.00 2.33
CA ASN A 550 -23.84 -24.56 2.45
C ASN A 550 -22.72 -24.11 1.50
N GLY A 551 -21.67 -24.92 1.31
CA GLY A 551 -20.64 -24.70 0.28
C GLY A 551 -21.23 -24.61 -1.13
N ILE A 552 -22.12 -25.54 -1.50
CA ILE A 552 -22.80 -25.53 -2.81
C ILE A 552 -23.70 -24.29 -2.97
N LYS A 553 -24.45 -23.89 -1.94
CA LYS A 553 -25.22 -22.64 -1.96
C LYS A 553 -24.32 -21.42 -2.17
N SER A 554 -23.15 -21.39 -1.53
CA SER A 554 -22.18 -20.31 -1.69
C SER A 554 -21.69 -20.20 -3.13
N PHE A 555 -21.40 -21.33 -3.79
CA PHE A 555 -21.05 -21.37 -5.22
C PHE A 555 -22.14 -20.74 -6.11
N VAL A 556 -23.42 -21.06 -5.89
CA VAL A 556 -24.53 -20.50 -6.68
C VAL A 556 -24.59 -18.98 -6.56
N ILE A 557 -24.41 -18.46 -5.33
CA ILE A 557 -24.37 -17.03 -5.05
C ILE A 557 -23.18 -16.37 -5.75
N GLU A 558 -21.99 -16.96 -5.65
CA GLU A 558 -20.77 -16.46 -6.27
C GLU A 558 -20.86 -16.42 -7.80
N SER A 559 -21.35 -17.49 -8.42
CA SER A 559 -21.62 -17.55 -9.85
C SER A 559 -22.59 -16.45 -10.31
N LYS A 560 -23.63 -16.15 -9.52
CA LYS A 560 -24.56 -15.03 -9.79
C LYS A 560 -23.87 -13.67 -9.78
N TYR A 561 -22.98 -13.42 -8.81
CA TYR A 561 -22.20 -12.17 -8.75
C TYR A 561 -21.19 -12.06 -9.89
N LEU A 562 -20.53 -13.16 -10.24
CA LEU A 562 -19.58 -13.21 -11.34
C LEU A 562 -20.25 -12.92 -12.68
N ASN A 563 -21.47 -13.44 -12.89
CA ASN A 563 -22.28 -13.11 -14.06
C ASN A 563 -22.65 -11.61 -14.12
N LYS A 564 -22.95 -10.98 -12.98
CA LYS A 564 -23.17 -9.52 -12.90
C LYS A 564 -21.89 -8.75 -13.28
N ASN A 565 -20.73 -9.20 -12.82
CA ASN A 565 -19.44 -8.59 -13.14
C ASN A 565 -19.12 -8.74 -14.63
N LEU A 566 -19.34 -9.92 -15.18
CA LEU A 566 -19.16 -10.22 -16.60
C LEU A 566 -20.03 -9.31 -17.48
N HIS A 567 -21.27 -9.00 -17.06
CA HIS A 567 -22.07 -7.97 -17.73
C HIS A 567 -21.44 -6.57 -17.67
N ASN A 568 -20.82 -6.19 -16.54
CA ASN A 568 -20.09 -4.92 -16.45
C ASN A 568 -18.81 -4.93 -17.30
N ILE A 569 -18.12 -6.06 -17.43
CA ILE A 569 -16.96 -6.24 -18.32
C ILE A 569 -17.42 -6.11 -19.77
N TYR A 570 -18.52 -6.75 -20.16
CA TYR A 570 -19.08 -6.60 -21.50
C TYR A 570 -19.48 -5.14 -21.77
N SER A 571 -20.03 -4.44 -20.77
CA SER A 571 -20.27 -3.00 -20.86
C SER A 571 -18.96 -2.20 -21.07
N LEU A 572 -17.86 -2.57 -20.40
CA LEU A 572 -16.53 -1.97 -20.61
C LEU A 572 -16.00 -2.22 -22.03
N LEU A 573 -16.08 -3.45 -22.51
CA LEU A 573 -15.70 -3.84 -23.88
C LEU A 573 -16.66 -3.29 -24.93
N GLY A 574 -17.84 -2.84 -24.51
CA GLY A 574 -18.86 -2.31 -25.40
C GLY A 574 -19.69 -3.36 -26.12
N ILE A 575 -19.68 -4.60 -25.63
CA ILE A 575 -20.49 -5.73 -26.09
C ILE A 575 -21.88 -5.60 -25.44
N THR A 576 -22.93 -5.47 -26.24
CA THR A 576 -24.32 -5.52 -25.73
C THR A 576 -24.89 -6.92 -25.86
N LYS A 577 -25.91 -7.26 -25.05
CA LYS A 577 -26.65 -8.54 -25.23
C LYS A 577 -27.31 -8.65 -26.62
N LEU A 578 -27.59 -7.50 -27.28
CA LEU A 578 -28.12 -7.46 -28.64
C LEU A 578 -27.03 -7.68 -29.72
N ASP A 579 -25.77 -7.36 -29.46
CA ASP A 579 -24.65 -7.63 -30.40
C ASP A 579 -24.35 -9.14 -30.55
N LEU A 580 -24.87 -9.97 -29.64
CA LEU A 580 -24.86 -11.41 -29.81
C LEU A 580 -25.86 -11.88 -30.89
N LYS A 581 -26.80 -11.03 -31.33
CA LYS A 581 -27.85 -11.38 -32.30
C LYS A 581 -28.10 -10.37 -33.45
N THR A 582 -27.67 -9.11 -33.42
CA THR A 582 -27.92 -8.16 -34.54
C THR A 582 -26.88 -7.04 -34.67
N THR A 583 -26.65 -6.63 -35.93
CA THR A 583 -25.72 -5.59 -36.38
C THR A 583 -26.33 -4.18 -36.32
N ASN A 584 -25.60 -3.25 -35.69
CA ASN A 584 -25.61 -1.78 -35.82
C ASN A 584 -26.95 -1.07 -36.08
N SER A 585 -27.40 -0.25 -35.12
CA SER A 585 -28.40 0.79 -35.39
C SER A 585 -27.91 2.17 -34.94
N TRP A 586 -28.08 3.15 -35.82
CA TRP A 586 -27.85 4.59 -35.64
C TRP A 586 -28.49 5.20 -34.37
N LEU A 587 -29.43 4.49 -33.74
CA LEU A 587 -30.09 4.82 -32.46
C LEU A 587 -29.17 4.70 -31.22
N ASP A 588 -28.02 4.06 -31.33
CA ASP A 588 -27.12 3.86 -30.18
C ASP A 588 -26.38 5.13 -29.73
N LYS A 589 -26.18 6.13 -30.61
CA LYS A 589 -25.42 7.35 -30.29
C LYS A 589 -26.06 8.21 -29.17
N PRO A 590 -27.36 8.57 -29.22
CA PRO A 590 -27.99 9.35 -28.15
C PRO A 590 -28.10 8.56 -26.84
N LEU A 591 -28.44 7.27 -26.90
CA LEU A 591 -28.54 6.41 -25.72
C LEU A 591 -27.18 6.24 -25.01
N ASN A 592 -26.10 6.12 -25.77
CA ASN A 592 -24.74 6.03 -25.22
C ASN A 592 -24.29 7.30 -24.51
N PHE A 593 -24.72 8.48 -24.98
CA PHE A 593 -24.41 9.76 -24.32
C PHE A 593 -25.09 9.87 -22.96
N VAL A 594 -26.37 9.52 -22.87
CA VAL A 594 -27.16 9.54 -21.62
C VAL A 594 -26.69 8.47 -20.63
N MET A 595 -26.32 7.28 -21.12
CA MET A 595 -25.91 6.15 -20.27
C MET A 595 -24.43 6.20 -19.86
N LYS A 596 -23.60 7.06 -20.47
CA LYS A 596 -22.16 7.21 -20.16
C LYS A 596 -21.86 7.37 -18.67
N PRO A 597 -22.50 8.26 -17.89
CA PRO A 597 -22.19 8.42 -16.46
C PRO A 597 -22.47 7.13 -15.67
N ILE A 598 -23.58 6.45 -15.98
CA ILE A 598 -23.97 5.19 -15.31
C ILE A 598 -22.98 4.08 -15.65
N ARG A 599 -22.60 3.93 -16.93
CA ARG A 599 -21.59 2.94 -17.35
C ARG A 599 -20.23 3.22 -16.69
N MET A 600 -19.80 4.48 -16.64
CA MET A 600 -18.55 4.86 -15.97
C MET A 600 -18.58 4.63 -14.45
N ALA A 601 -19.74 4.75 -13.81
CA ALA A 601 -19.90 4.38 -12.41
C ALA A 601 -19.75 2.86 -12.21
N LYS A 602 -20.42 2.05 -13.04
CA LYS A 602 -20.32 0.58 -13.02
C LYS A 602 -18.91 0.08 -13.32
N ILE A 603 -18.22 0.68 -14.29
CA ILE A 603 -16.81 0.38 -14.60
C ILE A 603 -15.93 0.72 -13.39
N GLY A 604 -16.12 1.89 -12.78
CA GLY A 604 -15.39 2.26 -11.57
C GLY A 604 -15.58 1.27 -10.43
N GLU A 605 -16.79 0.73 -10.26
CA GLU A 605 -17.09 -0.31 -9.27
C GLU A 605 -16.42 -1.65 -9.60
N LEU A 606 -16.44 -2.07 -10.86
CA LEU A 606 -15.75 -3.27 -11.34
C LEU A 606 -14.24 -3.22 -11.05
N TYR A 607 -13.58 -2.11 -11.34
CA TYR A 607 -12.15 -1.94 -11.03
C TYR A 607 -11.89 -1.93 -9.53
N ALA A 608 -12.76 -1.29 -8.74
CA ALA A 608 -12.65 -1.32 -7.28
C ALA A 608 -12.72 -2.76 -6.76
N GLN A 609 -13.67 -3.54 -7.25
CA GLN A 609 -13.85 -4.94 -6.89
C GLN A 609 -12.65 -5.79 -7.30
N ASN A 610 -12.13 -5.60 -8.51
CA ASN A 610 -10.94 -6.34 -8.97
C ASN A 610 -9.71 -6.04 -8.10
N ILE A 611 -9.46 -4.76 -7.78
CA ILE A 611 -8.37 -4.36 -6.88
C ILE A 611 -8.53 -5.00 -5.49
N ILE A 612 -9.74 -5.02 -4.94
CA ILE A 612 -10.04 -5.63 -3.64
C ILE A 612 -9.81 -7.15 -3.66
N TYR A 613 -10.26 -7.82 -4.72
CA TYR A 613 -10.06 -9.25 -4.89
C TYR A 613 -8.60 -9.63 -5.00
N LYS A 614 -7.84 -8.91 -5.84
CA LYS A 614 -6.40 -9.09 -5.93
C LYS A 614 -5.72 -8.84 -4.59
N ALA A 615 -6.12 -7.80 -3.84
CA ALA A 615 -5.54 -7.53 -2.53
C ALA A 615 -5.82 -8.63 -1.49
N LEU A 616 -6.96 -9.32 -1.58
CA LEU A 616 -7.26 -10.49 -0.74
C LEU A 616 -6.44 -11.71 -1.16
N GLU A 617 -6.31 -11.96 -2.46
CA GLU A 617 -5.48 -13.07 -2.97
C GLU A 617 -3.99 -12.87 -2.65
N ASP A 618 -3.49 -11.64 -2.78
CA ASP A 618 -2.12 -11.25 -2.42
C ASP A 618 -1.79 -11.62 -0.96
N VAL A 619 -2.79 -11.64 -0.07
CA VAL A 619 -2.62 -12.02 1.35
C VAL A 619 -3.04 -13.47 1.66
N GLY A 620 -3.31 -14.28 0.63
CA GLY A 620 -3.70 -15.69 0.76
C GLY A 620 -5.14 -15.90 1.23
N LEU A 621 -6.05 -14.95 0.97
CA LEU A 621 -7.46 -15.04 1.30
C LEU A 621 -8.32 -15.21 0.03
N LEU A 622 -9.44 -15.92 0.16
CA LEU A 622 -10.37 -16.15 -0.94
C LEU A 622 -11.16 -14.88 -1.28
N LYS A 623 -11.42 -14.65 -2.57
CA LYS A 623 -12.20 -13.50 -3.07
C LYS A 623 -13.58 -13.36 -2.40
N GLN A 624 -14.25 -14.47 -2.11
CA GLN A 624 -15.55 -14.52 -1.42
C GLN A 624 -15.55 -13.88 -0.02
N PHE A 625 -14.39 -13.80 0.64
CA PHE A 625 -14.26 -13.22 1.97
C PHE A 625 -14.50 -11.70 1.98
N ALA A 626 -14.49 -11.05 0.82
CA ALA A 626 -14.86 -9.65 0.68
C ALA A 626 -16.26 -9.34 1.25
N TYR A 627 -17.21 -10.28 1.18
CA TYR A 627 -18.60 -10.02 1.59
C TYR A 627 -18.92 -10.39 3.03
N ARG A 628 -17.96 -10.95 3.76
CA ARG A 628 -18.06 -11.31 5.16
C ARG A 628 -17.74 -10.12 6.07
N TYR A 629 -18.05 -10.26 7.35
CA TYR A 629 -17.74 -9.28 8.40
C TYR A 629 -16.47 -9.68 9.16
N PRO A 630 -15.72 -8.71 9.73
CA PRO A 630 -14.48 -8.99 10.47
C PRO A 630 -14.62 -10.05 11.57
N HIS A 631 -15.75 -10.10 12.27
CA HIS A 631 -15.97 -11.03 13.37
C HIS A 631 -16.05 -12.51 12.93
N GLU A 632 -16.29 -12.77 11.64
CA GLU A 632 -16.38 -14.11 11.05
C GLU A 632 -15.00 -14.73 10.71
N PHE A 633 -13.91 -14.00 10.97
CA PHE A 633 -12.53 -14.43 10.66
C PHE A 633 -11.73 -14.75 11.91
N SER A 634 -10.75 -15.66 11.78
CA SER A 634 -9.74 -15.92 12.82
C SER A 634 -8.78 -14.73 12.99
N GLY A 635 -8.02 -14.68 14.10
CA GLY A 635 -7.04 -13.62 14.36
C GLY A 635 -6.04 -13.45 13.21
N GLY A 636 -5.46 -14.55 12.72
CA GLY A 636 -4.53 -14.52 11.58
C GLY A 636 -5.17 -14.06 10.26
N GLN A 637 -6.43 -14.44 10.01
CA GLN A 637 -7.16 -13.96 8.83
C GLN A 637 -7.47 -12.46 8.92
N ARG A 638 -7.84 -11.96 10.11
CA ARG A 638 -8.03 -10.52 10.34
C ARG A 638 -6.73 -9.75 10.13
N GLN A 639 -5.60 -10.28 10.59
CA GLN A 639 -4.29 -9.68 10.34
C GLN A 639 -3.99 -9.57 8.85
N ARG A 640 -4.22 -10.64 8.08
CA ARG A 640 -4.08 -10.63 6.61
C ARG A 640 -4.97 -9.58 5.95
N ILE A 641 -6.20 -9.37 6.44
CA ILE A 641 -7.10 -8.31 5.96
C ILE A 641 -6.54 -6.91 6.26
N VAL A 642 -5.97 -6.68 7.46
CA VAL A 642 -5.33 -5.40 7.81
C VAL A 642 -4.12 -5.13 6.91
N ILE A 643 -3.32 -6.16 6.62
CA ILE A 643 -2.20 -6.09 5.67
C ILE A 643 -2.70 -5.74 4.27
N ALA A 644 -3.75 -6.41 3.77
CA ALA A 644 -4.37 -6.10 2.49
C ALA A 644 -4.85 -4.65 2.44
N ARG A 645 -5.47 -4.15 3.52
CA ARG A 645 -5.94 -2.76 3.63
C ARG A 645 -4.80 -1.75 3.53
N ALA A 646 -3.66 -2.02 4.16
CA ALA A 646 -2.48 -1.16 4.04
C ALA A 646 -1.91 -1.18 2.62
N LEU A 647 -1.87 -2.36 1.99
CA LEU A 647 -1.26 -2.56 0.68
C LEU A 647 -2.12 -2.13 -0.52
N ILE A 648 -3.44 -2.02 -0.36
CA ILE A 648 -4.37 -1.76 -1.47
C ILE A 648 -4.14 -0.41 -2.16
N THR A 649 -3.42 0.50 -1.50
CA THR A 649 -3.07 1.82 -2.05
C THR A 649 -1.75 1.85 -2.80
N GLU A 650 -1.04 0.72 -2.84
CA GLU A 650 0.32 0.55 -3.35
C GLU A 650 1.30 1.57 -2.72
N PRO A 651 1.47 1.52 -1.38
CA PRO A 651 2.33 2.47 -0.69
C PRO A 651 3.80 2.23 -1.04
N LYS A 652 4.62 3.27 -0.87
CA LYS A 652 6.08 3.15 -0.97
C LYS A 652 6.69 2.65 0.34
N VAL A 653 6.09 3.02 1.47
CA VAL A 653 6.56 2.68 2.82
C VAL A 653 5.43 2.09 3.65
N ILE A 654 5.73 1.04 4.40
CA ILE A 654 4.84 0.49 5.43
C ILE A 654 5.51 0.61 6.79
N VAL A 655 4.74 1.02 7.79
CA VAL A 655 5.11 0.93 9.19
C VAL A 655 4.29 -0.19 9.81
N ALA A 656 4.94 -1.29 10.18
CA ALA A 656 4.28 -2.42 10.82
C ALA A 656 4.57 -2.37 12.33
N ASP A 657 3.56 -2.01 13.12
CA ASP A 657 3.64 -1.85 14.56
C ASP A 657 3.19 -3.12 15.26
N GLU A 658 4.14 -4.00 15.59
CA GLU A 658 3.89 -5.32 16.16
C GLU A 658 2.79 -6.12 15.41
N PRO A 659 2.93 -6.30 14.08
CA PRO A 659 1.88 -6.87 13.23
C PRO A 659 1.58 -8.35 13.51
N ILE A 660 2.32 -8.97 14.41
CA ILE A 660 2.20 -10.39 14.77
C ILE A 660 1.83 -10.59 16.24
N ALA A 661 1.64 -9.50 17.00
CA ALA A 661 1.21 -9.58 18.37
C ALA A 661 -0.12 -10.37 18.47
N SER A 662 -0.28 -11.19 19.51
CA SER A 662 -1.47 -12.01 19.78
C SER A 662 -1.78 -13.16 18.81
N LEU A 663 -0.87 -13.50 17.87
CA LEU A 663 -1.03 -14.65 16.97
C LEU A 663 -0.21 -15.87 17.45
N ASP A 664 -0.69 -17.07 17.13
CA ASP A 664 0.06 -18.33 17.35
C ASP A 664 1.36 -18.35 16.53
N ILE A 665 2.42 -18.96 17.08
CA ILE A 665 3.78 -19.00 16.49
C ILE A 665 3.78 -19.46 15.02
N SER A 666 3.00 -20.50 14.69
CA SER A 666 2.89 -21.00 13.32
C SER A 666 2.25 -19.98 12.36
N ILE A 667 1.26 -19.22 12.82
CA ILE A 667 0.60 -18.17 12.05
C ILE A 667 1.50 -16.94 11.92
N GLN A 668 2.26 -16.60 12.97
CA GLN A 668 3.24 -15.50 12.92
C GLN A 668 4.25 -15.71 11.78
N ALA A 669 4.85 -16.90 11.69
CA ALA A 669 5.79 -17.24 10.63
C ALA A 669 5.19 -17.07 9.23
N GLN A 670 3.94 -17.52 9.03
CA GLN A 670 3.25 -17.34 7.75
C GLN A 670 3.01 -15.86 7.41
N VAL A 671 2.62 -15.03 8.38
CA VAL A 671 2.39 -13.60 8.17
C VAL A 671 3.71 -12.86 7.89
N VAL A 672 4.80 -13.23 8.58
CA VAL A 672 6.13 -12.65 8.35
C VAL A 672 6.63 -12.98 6.95
N ASN A 673 6.52 -14.24 6.51
CA ASN A 673 6.88 -14.65 5.14
C ASN A 673 6.09 -13.85 4.11
N LEU A 674 4.77 -13.74 4.33
CA LEU A 674 3.90 -12.95 3.47
C LEU A 674 4.37 -11.50 3.36
N LEU A 675 4.69 -10.84 4.48
CA LEU A 675 5.16 -9.45 4.47
C LEU A 675 6.51 -9.32 3.75
N LYS A 676 7.44 -10.25 3.98
CA LYS A 676 8.76 -10.27 3.33
C LYS A 676 8.63 -10.41 1.81
N ASP A 677 7.79 -11.33 1.34
CA ASP A 677 7.52 -11.55 -0.08
C ASP A 677 6.86 -10.33 -0.72
N LEU A 678 5.86 -9.74 -0.05
CA LEU A 678 5.16 -8.55 -0.56
C LEU A 678 6.08 -7.32 -0.62
N CYS A 679 6.98 -7.13 0.34
CA CYS A 679 7.96 -6.04 0.31
C CYS A 679 8.89 -6.16 -0.89
N LYS A 680 9.40 -7.37 -1.16
CA LYS A 680 10.25 -7.65 -2.32
C LYS A 680 9.51 -7.51 -3.64
N GLN A 681 8.34 -8.14 -3.79
CA GLN A 681 7.59 -8.15 -5.04
C GLN A 681 7.10 -6.75 -5.44
N LYS A 682 6.73 -5.92 -4.46
CA LYS A 682 6.15 -4.58 -4.70
C LYS A 682 7.16 -3.43 -4.51
N ASN A 683 8.43 -3.74 -4.23
CA ASN A 683 9.49 -2.76 -3.91
C ASN A 683 9.06 -1.76 -2.83
N ILE A 684 8.47 -2.27 -1.75
CA ILE A 684 7.99 -1.47 -0.60
C ILE A 684 9.07 -1.53 0.48
N GLY A 685 9.49 -0.38 1.01
CA GLY A 685 10.33 -0.38 2.21
C GLY A 685 9.48 -0.47 3.47
N MET A 686 9.95 -1.22 4.46
CA MET A 686 9.17 -1.50 5.66
C MET A 686 9.95 -1.12 6.92
N VAL A 687 9.30 -0.37 7.82
CA VAL A 687 9.74 -0.23 9.21
C VAL A 687 8.98 -1.26 10.02
N PHE A 688 9.66 -2.32 10.45
CA PHE A 688 9.06 -3.42 11.19
C PHE A 688 9.38 -3.26 12.68
N ILE A 689 8.37 -2.90 13.46
CA ILE A 689 8.47 -2.73 14.91
C ILE A 689 8.10 -4.05 15.56
N ALA A 690 8.99 -4.60 16.37
CA ALA A 690 8.70 -5.79 17.17
C ALA A 690 9.37 -5.72 18.54
N HIS A 691 8.89 -6.56 19.44
CA HIS A 691 9.57 -6.89 20.69
C HIS A 691 10.28 -8.25 20.62
N ASP A 692 9.83 -9.16 19.75
CA ASP A 692 10.48 -10.46 19.53
C ASP A 692 11.68 -10.33 18.57
N LEU A 693 12.86 -10.59 19.10
CA LEU A 693 14.13 -10.49 18.39
C LEU A 693 14.32 -11.65 17.40
N SER A 694 13.86 -12.87 17.72
CA SER A 694 13.99 -14.03 16.82
C SER A 694 13.29 -13.80 15.48
N MET A 695 12.14 -13.13 15.51
CA MET A 695 11.42 -12.76 14.29
C MET A 695 12.12 -11.66 13.49
N ILE A 696 12.80 -10.72 14.17
CA ILE A 696 13.56 -9.66 13.51
C ILE A 696 14.77 -10.22 12.78
N GLU A 697 15.50 -11.15 13.40
CA GLU A 697 16.63 -11.85 12.78
C GLU A 697 16.23 -12.46 11.43
N TYR A 698 15.03 -13.04 11.37
CA TYR A 698 14.52 -13.69 10.17
C TYR A 698 14.02 -12.71 9.08
N VAL A 699 13.39 -11.59 9.48
CA VAL A 699 12.66 -10.71 8.54
C VAL A 699 13.45 -9.48 8.10
N ALA A 700 14.27 -8.89 8.97
CA ALA A 700 14.85 -7.57 8.73
C ALA A 700 16.23 -7.64 8.07
N ASP A 701 16.49 -6.74 7.13
CA ASP A 701 17.81 -6.58 6.50
C ASP A 701 18.76 -5.76 7.39
N ARG A 702 18.20 -4.79 8.14
CA ARG A 702 18.91 -3.95 9.11
C ARG A 702 18.09 -3.82 10.39
N VAL A 703 18.78 -3.60 11.50
CA VAL A 703 18.19 -3.44 12.83
C VAL A 703 18.61 -2.11 13.45
N GLN A 704 17.66 -1.52 14.17
CA GLN A 704 17.79 -0.33 14.99
C GLN A 704 17.34 -0.70 16.41
N ILE A 705 18.28 -0.78 17.35
CA ILE A 705 18.01 -1.13 18.74
C ILE A 705 17.73 0.14 19.52
N MET A 706 16.57 0.20 20.15
CA MET A 706 16.08 1.34 20.89
C MET A 706 16.06 1.11 22.39
N HIS A 707 16.59 2.09 23.12
CA HIS A 707 16.47 2.17 24.57
C HIS A 707 16.19 3.62 24.98
N LEU A 708 15.21 3.83 25.87
CA LEU A 708 14.84 5.15 26.42
C LEU A 708 14.69 6.26 25.35
N GLY A 709 14.06 5.94 24.22
CA GLY A 709 13.79 6.90 23.14
C GLY A 709 14.96 7.18 22.20
N LYS A 710 16.12 6.53 22.37
CA LYS A 710 17.32 6.68 21.52
C LYS A 710 17.64 5.38 20.78
N ILE A 711 18.31 5.48 19.64
CA ILE A 711 18.96 4.33 19.01
C ILE A 711 20.30 4.11 19.72
N VAL A 712 20.46 2.96 20.36
CA VAL A 712 21.68 2.61 21.11
C VAL A 712 22.65 1.75 20.33
N GLU A 713 22.15 0.99 19.36
CA GLU A 713 22.97 0.18 18.48
C GLU A 713 22.24 0.00 17.14
N SER A 714 22.96 0.05 16.03
CA SER A 714 22.34 -0.10 14.71
C SER A 714 23.30 -0.67 13.67
N GLY A 715 22.78 -1.45 12.72
CA GLY A 715 23.60 -2.07 11.69
C GLY A 715 22.84 -3.08 10.84
N LYS A 716 23.58 -3.82 10.01
CA LYS A 716 23.05 -5.02 9.33
C LYS A 716 22.65 -6.07 10.36
N THR A 717 21.54 -6.77 10.11
CA THR A 717 21.00 -7.76 11.04
C THR A 717 22.03 -8.83 11.39
N GLU A 718 22.66 -9.44 10.40
CA GLU A 718 23.69 -10.46 10.60
C GLU A 718 24.83 -9.97 11.50
N ASN A 719 25.36 -8.76 11.24
CA ASN A 719 26.46 -8.19 12.01
C ASN A 719 26.07 -7.93 13.48
N ILE A 720 24.88 -7.36 13.73
CA ILE A 720 24.43 -7.08 15.10
C ILE A 720 24.21 -8.38 15.87
N TYR A 721 23.59 -9.39 15.26
CA TYR A 721 23.29 -10.67 15.91
C TYR A 721 24.54 -11.51 16.19
N GLN A 722 25.54 -11.44 15.30
CA GLN A 722 26.84 -12.11 15.52
C GLN A 722 27.71 -11.36 16.52
N ASN A 723 27.79 -10.03 16.39
CA ASN A 723 28.77 -9.20 17.08
C ASN A 723 28.14 -8.04 17.86
N ALA A 724 27.07 -8.29 18.62
CA ALA A 724 26.54 -7.27 19.53
C ALA A 724 27.60 -6.76 20.51
N VAL A 725 27.58 -5.45 20.74
CA VAL A 725 28.55 -4.74 21.59
C VAL A 725 27.87 -4.02 22.75
N HIS A 726 26.71 -3.40 22.53
CA HIS A 726 26.08 -2.60 23.57
C HIS A 726 25.53 -3.48 24.72
N PRO A 727 25.74 -3.14 26.02
CA PRO A 727 25.27 -3.95 27.15
C PRO A 727 23.76 -4.23 27.12
N TYR A 728 22.97 -3.22 26.75
CA TYR A 728 21.53 -3.37 26.54
C TYR A 728 21.18 -4.43 25.48
N THR A 729 21.84 -4.40 24.33
CA THR A 729 21.63 -5.35 23.23
C THR A 729 22.02 -6.76 23.65
N LEU A 730 23.15 -6.91 24.34
CA LEU A 730 23.60 -8.19 24.87
C LEU A 730 22.58 -8.78 25.85
N ASN A 731 22.01 -7.95 26.73
CA ASN A 731 20.97 -8.38 27.66
C ASN A 731 19.66 -8.73 26.95
N LEU A 732 19.25 -7.95 25.94
CA LEU A 732 18.12 -8.30 25.08
C LEU A 732 18.33 -9.67 24.42
N PHE A 733 19.54 -9.96 23.91
CA PHE A 733 19.85 -11.22 23.26
C PHE A 733 19.96 -12.41 24.22
N LYS A 734 20.48 -12.21 25.44
CA LYS A 734 20.48 -13.23 26.49
C LYS A 734 19.07 -13.62 26.93
N ALA A 735 18.12 -12.69 26.84
CA ALA A 735 16.72 -12.95 27.14
C ALA A 735 15.97 -13.70 26.01
N ILE A 736 16.64 -14.04 24.90
CA ILE A 736 16.02 -14.80 23.80
C ILE A 736 16.25 -16.30 24.01
N PRO A 737 15.20 -17.13 23.99
CA PRO A 737 15.35 -18.58 23.95
C PRO A 737 15.99 -19.01 22.61
N LYS A 738 17.24 -19.47 22.64
CA LYS A 738 17.88 -20.14 21.50
C LYS A 738 17.62 -21.64 21.57
N ILE A 739 17.43 -22.30 20.42
CA ILE A 739 17.25 -23.77 20.33
C ILE A 739 18.44 -24.50 20.99
N SER A 740 19.64 -23.94 20.90
CA SER A 740 20.85 -24.44 21.55
C SER A 740 20.79 -24.45 23.09
N ASN A 741 19.93 -23.62 23.69
CA ASN A 741 19.83 -23.42 25.13
C ASN A 741 18.46 -23.91 25.68
N ALA A 742 17.71 -24.69 24.91
CA ALA A 742 16.37 -25.17 25.28
C ALA A 742 16.35 -26.02 26.58
N ASN A 743 17.50 -26.59 26.97
CA ASN A 743 17.66 -27.40 28.18
C ASN A 743 18.23 -26.61 29.38
N GLU A 744 18.56 -25.33 29.22
CA GLU A 744 19.06 -24.48 30.30
C GLU A 744 17.89 -23.80 31.02
N LYS A 745 17.88 -23.81 32.36
CA LYS A 745 16.89 -23.06 33.13
C LYS A 745 17.07 -21.56 32.84
N PHE A 746 15.99 -20.90 32.43
CA PHE A 746 15.96 -19.46 32.21
C PHE A 746 16.46 -18.75 33.48
N GLN A 747 17.57 -18.02 33.36
CA GLN A 747 18.06 -17.17 34.44
C GLN A 747 17.35 -15.82 34.36
N ASP A 748 16.96 -15.26 35.50
CA ASP A 748 16.42 -13.91 35.56
C ASP A 748 17.50 -12.91 35.09
N VAL A 749 17.41 -12.47 33.84
CA VAL A 749 18.30 -11.45 33.29
C VAL A 749 17.85 -10.10 33.83
N LYS A 750 18.53 -9.60 34.87
CA LYS A 750 18.40 -8.19 35.26
C LYS A 750 19.04 -7.33 34.18
N PHE A 751 18.27 -6.46 33.55
CA PHE A 751 18.81 -5.46 32.63
C PHE A 751 19.82 -4.61 33.39
N GLU A 752 21.08 -4.70 33.00
CA GLU A 752 22.14 -3.89 33.59
C GLU A 752 21.94 -2.42 33.18
N LEU A 753 21.49 -1.59 34.12
CA LEU A 753 21.32 -0.15 33.93
C LEU A 753 22.55 0.65 34.42
N SER A 754 23.59 -0.04 34.91
CA SER A 754 24.84 0.54 35.42
C SER A 754 25.49 1.48 34.41
N TYR A 755 25.46 1.14 33.12
CA TYR A 755 26.03 1.97 32.06
C TYR A 755 25.35 3.35 31.92
N LEU A 756 24.10 3.53 32.40
CA LEU A 756 23.42 4.82 32.38
C LEU A 756 23.98 5.78 33.42
N GLU A 757 24.52 5.27 34.53
CA GLU A 757 25.14 6.09 35.59
C GLU A 757 26.37 6.82 35.04
N GLU A 758 27.17 6.13 34.23
CA GLU A 758 28.31 6.69 33.51
C GLU A 758 27.91 7.64 32.38
N GLN A 759 26.67 7.62 31.90
CA GLN A 759 26.14 8.54 30.87
C GLN A 759 25.50 9.79 31.49
N THR A 760 25.80 10.06 32.76
CA THR A 760 25.46 11.31 33.43
C THR A 760 26.57 12.34 33.28
N PHE A 761 26.20 13.62 33.38
CA PHE A 761 27.18 14.71 33.34
C PHE A 761 28.29 14.46 34.39
N PRO A 762 29.59 14.55 34.03
CA PRO A 762 30.17 15.24 32.86
C PRO A 762 30.27 14.42 31.56
N ASN A 763 29.97 13.13 31.59
CA ASN A 763 30.18 12.25 30.45
C ASN A 763 29.04 12.38 29.43
N VAL A 764 29.37 12.70 28.18
CA VAL A 764 28.39 12.87 27.11
C VAL A 764 28.47 11.70 26.15
N ALA A 765 27.36 10.98 26.00
CA ALA A 765 27.27 9.88 25.05
C ALA A 765 27.07 10.37 23.60
N SER A 766 27.81 9.76 22.67
CA SER A 766 27.79 10.03 21.24
C SER A 766 27.75 8.72 20.44
N GLN A 767 27.58 8.83 19.13
CA GLN A 767 27.53 7.67 18.24
C GLN A 767 28.94 7.36 17.73
N PHE A 768 29.36 6.11 17.88
CA PHE A 768 30.64 5.58 17.42
C PHE A 768 30.44 4.50 16.36
N VAL A 769 31.43 4.34 15.48
CA VAL A 769 31.44 3.34 14.40
C VAL A 769 32.34 2.19 14.83
N ILE A 770 31.85 0.95 14.73
CA ILE A 770 32.62 -0.26 15.07
C ILE A 770 33.26 -0.87 13.82
N SER A 771 32.52 -0.95 12.72
CA SER A 771 32.99 -1.44 11.42
C SER A 771 32.52 -0.51 10.31
N GLU A 772 33.36 -0.28 9.28
CA GLU A 772 33.18 0.73 8.22
C GLU A 772 31.74 0.79 7.67
N GLY A 773 30.95 1.71 8.23
CA GLY A 773 29.59 2.02 7.78
C GLY A 773 28.50 0.98 8.09
N MET A 774 28.81 -0.12 8.77
CA MET A 774 27.88 -1.26 8.92
C MET A 774 27.37 -1.50 10.34
N HIS A 775 28.00 -0.89 11.35
CA HIS A 775 27.65 -1.08 12.76
C HIS A 775 28.01 0.16 13.60
N TYR A 776 27.00 0.69 14.29
CA TYR A 776 27.11 1.87 15.15
C TYR A 776 26.64 1.55 16.57
N VAL A 777 27.28 2.19 17.55
CA VAL A 777 26.94 2.08 18.97
C VAL A 777 26.87 3.46 19.63
N TYR A 778 25.96 3.64 20.57
CA TYR A 778 25.79 4.88 21.34
C TYR A 778 26.36 4.70 22.74
N GLY A 779 27.35 5.51 23.11
CA GLY A 779 28.01 5.42 24.42
C GLY A 779 28.92 6.61 24.68
N THR A 780 29.58 6.64 25.84
CA THR A 780 30.70 7.56 26.09
C THR A 780 31.98 7.05 25.41
N GLN A 781 33.02 7.88 25.27
CA GLN A 781 34.30 7.45 24.70
C GLN A 781 34.90 6.24 25.46
N SER A 782 34.92 6.32 26.79
CA SER A 782 35.38 5.23 27.67
C SER A 782 34.53 3.95 27.48
N GLN A 783 33.20 4.10 27.39
CA GLN A 783 32.31 2.97 27.12
C GLN A 783 32.57 2.34 25.77
N PHE A 784 32.77 3.14 24.72
CA PHE A 784 33.09 2.64 23.40
C PHE A 784 34.41 1.85 23.41
N GLU A 785 35.46 2.40 24.01
CA GLU A 785 36.75 1.70 24.16
C GLU A 785 36.58 0.38 24.91
N ASN A 786 35.84 0.38 26.02
CA ASN A 786 35.60 -0.82 26.81
C ASN A 786 34.78 -1.87 26.05
N TRP A 787 33.68 -1.48 25.41
CA TRP A 787 32.79 -2.41 24.72
C TRP A 787 33.37 -2.91 23.39
N ALA A 788 34.13 -2.06 22.69
CA ALA A 788 34.78 -2.41 21.43
C ALA A 788 36.13 -3.11 21.62
N SER A 789 36.80 -2.97 22.77
CA SER A 789 38.07 -3.64 23.06
C SER A 789 37.93 -5.17 22.96
N GLY A 790 38.51 -5.74 21.90
CA GLY A 790 38.43 -7.18 21.58
C GLY A 790 37.65 -7.54 20.31
N LYS A 791 36.97 -6.60 19.65
CA LYS A 791 36.19 -6.82 18.40
C LYS A 791 36.47 -5.81 17.28
N ILE A 792 37.43 -4.92 17.46
CA ILE A 792 37.94 -4.03 16.40
C ILE A 792 38.81 -4.90 15.49
N ASP A 793 38.44 -5.02 14.21
CA ASP A 793 39.33 -5.62 13.20
C ASP A 793 40.63 -4.83 13.21
N LYS A 794 41.69 -5.45 13.73
CA LYS A 794 43.06 -4.94 13.62
C LYS A 794 43.59 -5.30 12.24
N ASP A 795 43.05 -4.68 11.20
CA ASP A 795 43.68 -4.65 9.89
C ASP A 795 43.79 -3.18 9.45
N GLU A 796 44.84 -2.53 9.96
CA GLU A 796 45.51 -1.40 9.28
C GLU A 796 46.70 -1.94 8.48
#